data_AF-A0A9X4ADF1-F1
#
_entry.id   AF-A0A9X4ADF1-F1
#
_cell.length_a   1.000
_cell.length_b   1.000
_cell.length_c   1.000
_cell.angle_alpha   90.00
_cell.angle_beta   90.00
_cell.angle_gamma   90.00
#
_symmetry.space_group_name_H-M   'P 1'
#
loop_
_entity.id
_entity.type
_entity.pdbx_description
1 polymer ?
#
loop_
_entity_poly.entity_id
_entity_poly.type
_entity_poly.pdbx_seq_one_letter_code
_entity_poly.pdbx_strand_id
1 'polypeptide(L)'
;MFISDKSRKGNSGGKYTLEELQSMIDYPNVTYRDIATFDQIRNSYSNDPYITQKLHYHKLKVWHRHDEEENAVTGYLKRDVEKFVKEKSKPAVVLEGVAYPKWKDAAKAYNCTIATLHKRIKKYGPNDGLGLREQIEFLGKYYSSKREIAKHYQISFRVFQQRERMGCKPEEIILPKKEFEALMAKKNQLAVPNKKTVVKKPPKKSTIIDKPITLNGVKYPGGIREAAMEHYLDPYTLLTRIKKHGVNYDRLFDKIMTKNRGPIKLQGKSYPGGFPQAAKENKIGYKLLYGRYRKYGPNDPRLFLPANEGRFKNIVILNHKYKNLAEFSKVFDIPYKVLNKRLKKYGYEDIRLIDNYNDLQFSNFEQYDRPELNRPVSIVGKEYSSIVDFCKKIGISYKTFLNRKKAVGLNDNKMFAEPSKQPVLIILNYIFFSWNQAARFYNINAGRLKNLVAAGYKDQQLVQMIKNKTKIPVSRQNRKSNPYKVKILGKEYNSIAEFARLHNIVPSALHARIRKYGTNNPKILATDLKNNVEVTINGVKYSSLQSAGKALNISTAALRHRLDAGKQGNELVDYLNRFSVTLCGHQYKSVAEAARLHGLVPQTLNVRIERYGKNDPRIFKQAKTINRKTNKNLWKITILGKEYISINECAKLHGISAGTLKSTH
;
A
#
# COMPACT_ATOMS: atom_id res chain seq x y z
N MET A 1 -58.23 19.37 -15.66
CA MET A 1 -58.60 20.13 -14.44
C MET A 1 -58.24 21.58 -14.72
N PHE A 2 -59.21 22.35 -15.23
CA PHE A 2 -59.03 23.76 -15.57
C PHE A 2 -59.11 24.58 -14.27
N ILE A 3 -58.09 25.40 -13.99
CA ILE A 3 -58.18 26.42 -12.95
C ILE A 3 -58.42 27.74 -13.67
N SER A 4 -59.57 28.35 -13.36
CA SER A 4 -60.02 29.61 -13.93
C SER A 4 -59.35 30.80 -13.27
N ASP A 5 -58.99 31.76 -14.11
CA ASP A 5 -58.55 33.10 -13.74
C ASP A 5 -59.68 33.86 -13.03
N LYS A 6 -59.47 34.16 -11.74
CA LYS A 6 -60.10 35.32 -11.10
C LYS A 6 -59.08 36.04 -10.23
N SER A 7 -58.63 37.18 -10.77
CA SER A 7 -57.88 38.21 -10.08
C SER A 7 -58.61 38.69 -8.82
N ARG A 8 -58.01 38.47 -7.65
CA ARG A 8 -58.31 39.21 -6.42
C ARG A 8 -57.03 39.81 -5.87
N LYS A 9 -56.94 41.14 -5.96
CA LYS A 9 -56.01 41.97 -5.19
C LYS A 9 -56.40 41.87 -3.73
N GLY A 10 -55.75 40.96 -3.02
CA GLY A 10 -55.84 40.81 -1.57
C GLY A 10 -54.52 40.21 -1.11
N ASN A 11 -53.98 40.74 -0.02
CA ASN A 11 -52.69 40.38 0.57
C ASN A 11 -52.72 38.96 1.21
N SER A 12 -53.26 37.97 0.51
CA SER A 12 -53.14 36.56 0.86
C SER A 12 -51.81 36.08 0.32
N GLY A 13 -50.76 36.20 1.13
CA GLY A 13 -49.43 35.70 0.83
C GLY A 13 -49.49 34.20 0.53
N GLY A 14 -49.51 33.84 -0.75
CA GLY A 14 -49.24 32.47 -1.16
C GLY A 14 -47.84 32.12 -0.67
N LYS A 15 -47.73 31.09 0.19
CA LYS A 15 -46.48 30.58 0.75
C LYS A 15 -45.45 30.14 -0.31
N TYR A 16 -45.86 30.02 -1.59
CA TYR A 16 -45.04 29.49 -2.66
C TYR A 16 -45.05 30.43 -3.87
N THR A 17 -43.87 30.65 -4.43
CA THR A 17 -43.69 31.31 -5.73
C THR A 17 -44.12 30.39 -6.87
N LEU A 18 -44.46 30.97 -8.03
CA LEU A 18 -44.88 30.21 -9.21
C LEU A 18 -43.78 29.27 -9.71
N GLU A 19 -42.51 29.67 -9.56
CA GLU A 19 -41.33 28.84 -9.90
C GLU A 19 -41.18 27.64 -8.97
N GLU A 20 -41.49 27.79 -7.68
CA GLU A 20 -41.51 26.70 -6.71
C GLU A 20 -42.60 25.69 -7.03
N LEU A 21 -43.82 26.15 -7.30
CA LEU A 21 -44.94 25.29 -7.67
C LEU A 21 -44.64 24.51 -8.95
N GLN A 22 -44.12 25.17 -9.99
CA GLN A 22 -43.74 24.51 -11.24
C GLN A 22 -42.62 23.48 -11.00
N SER A 23 -41.63 23.81 -10.17
CA SER A 23 -40.54 22.88 -9.84
C SER A 23 -41.02 21.65 -9.07
N MET A 24 -42.06 21.78 -8.23
CA MET A 24 -42.69 20.67 -7.51
C MET A 24 -43.50 19.77 -8.44
N ILE A 25 -44.22 20.36 -9.41
CA ILE A 25 -45.00 19.64 -10.41
C ILE A 25 -44.10 18.86 -11.38
N ASP A 26 -43.07 19.50 -11.92
CA ASP A 26 -42.18 18.89 -12.92
C ASP A 26 -41.35 17.73 -12.33
N TYR A 27 -41.07 17.78 -11.03
CA TYR A 27 -40.18 16.84 -10.35
C TYR A 27 -40.69 16.49 -8.95
N PRO A 28 -41.80 15.71 -8.86
CA PRO A 28 -42.45 15.40 -7.59
C PRO A 28 -41.58 14.54 -6.66
N ASN A 29 -40.61 13.81 -7.22
CA ASN A 29 -39.72 12.92 -6.47
C ASN A 29 -38.51 13.64 -5.85
N VAL A 30 -38.34 14.96 -6.06
CA VAL A 30 -37.23 15.74 -5.50
C VAL A 30 -37.69 16.42 -4.21
N THR A 31 -37.10 16.01 -3.09
CA THR A 31 -37.40 16.53 -1.75
C THR A 31 -36.35 17.55 -1.31
N TYR A 32 -36.62 18.33 -0.25
CA TYR A 32 -35.64 19.29 0.30
C TYR A 32 -34.33 18.60 0.74
N ARG A 33 -34.38 17.33 1.17
CA ARG A 33 -33.22 16.53 1.58
C ARG A 33 -32.27 16.20 0.42
N ASP A 34 -32.77 16.27 -0.82
CA ASP A 34 -31.97 16.06 -2.03
C ASP A 34 -31.22 17.33 -2.47
N ILE A 35 -31.53 18.48 -1.86
CA ILE A 35 -30.93 19.78 -2.16
C ILE A 35 -29.77 20.01 -1.20
N ALA A 36 -28.59 20.28 -1.77
CA ALA A 36 -27.46 20.81 -1.02
C ALA A 36 -27.53 22.34 -1.06
N THR A 37 -27.69 22.97 0.10
CA THR A 37 -27.74 24.44 0.18
C THR A 37 -26.40 25.07 -0.19
N PHE A 38 -26.40 26.33 -0.59
CA PHE A 38 -25.17 27.01 -0.98
C PHE A 38 -24.10 26.99 0.11
N ASP A 39 -24.50 27.14 1.38
CA ASP A 39 -23.58 27.08 2.52
C ASP A 39 -23.10 25.65 2.80
N GLN A 40 -23.96 24.65 2.69
CA GLN A 40 -23.54 23.24 2.77
C GLN A 40 -22.52 22.90 1.69
N ILE A 41 -22.69 23.39 0.47
CA ILE A 41 -21.74 23.20 -0.63
C ILE A 41 -20.42 23.93 -0.33
N ARG A 42 -20.47 25.20 0.11
CA ARG A 42 -19.26 25.97 0.47
C ARG A 42 -18.46 25.30 1.58
N ASN A 43 -19.14 24.77 2.60
CA ASN A 43 -18.51 24.08 3.72
C ASN A 43 -17.94 22.72 3.32
N SER A 44 -18.70 21.94 2.54
CA SER A 44 -18.28 20.60 2.09
C SER A 44 -17.11 20.65 1.10
N TYR A 45 -17.00 21.75 0.34
CA TYR A 45 -15.96 21.96 -0.67
C TYR A 45 -15.11 23.19 -0.34
N SER A 46 -14.75 23.37 0.93
CA SER A 46 -13.98 24.52 1.45
C SER A 46 -12.62 24.76 0.75
N ASN A 47 -12.08 23.74 0.08
CA ASN A 47 -10.87 23.86 -0.74
C ASN A 47 -11.08 24.56 -2.10
N ASP A 48 -12.33 24.83 -2.50
CA ASP A 48 -12.71 25.54 -3.73
C ASP A 48 -13.71 26.66 -3.40
N PRO A 49 -13.24 27.86 -3.00
CA PRO A 49 -14.12 28.94 -2.53
C PRO A 49 -15.09 29.46 -3.60
N TYR A 50 -14.87 29.12 -4.87
CA TYR A 50 -15.69 29.55 -6.01
C TYR A 50 -16.59 28.43 -6.56
N ILE A 51 -16.79 27.34 -5.81
CA ILE A 51 -17.59 26.19 -6.25
C ILE A 51 -19.02 26.59 -6.66
N THR A 52 -19.68 27.49 -5.92
CA THR A 52 -21.05 27.93 -6.21
C THR A 52 -21.12 28.76 -7.49
N GLN A 53 -20.15 29.65 -7.73
CA GLN A 53 -20.03 30.42 -8.97
C GLN A 53 -19.76 29.51 -10.18
N LYS A 54 -18.96 28.45 -9.99
CA LYS A 54 -18.70 27.46 -11.05
C LYS A 54 -19.94 26.64 -11.38
N LEU A 55 -20.72 26.23 -10.38
CA LEU A 55 -21.98 25.52 -10.60
C LEU A 55 -22.97 26.40 -11.38
N HIS A 56 -23.06 27.68 -11.02
CA HIS A 56 -23.87 28.67 -11.73
C HIS A 56 -23.39 28.89 -13.17
N TYR A 57 -22.08 29.08 -13.38
CA TYR A 57 -21.47 29.23 -14.71
C TYR A 57 -21.76 28.03 -15.63
N HIS A 58 -21.80 26.83 -15.06
CA HIS A 58 -22.15 25.61 -15.78
C HIS A 58 -23.66 25.40 -15.96
N LYS A 59 -24.47 26.42 -15.64
CA LYS A 59 -25.93 26.45 -15.80
C LYS A 59 -26.63 25.27 -15.11
N LEU A 60 -26.15 24.85 -13.94
CA LEU A 60 -26.87 23.88 -13.14
C LEU A 60 -28.18 24.51 -12.63
N LYS A 61 -29.27 23.74 -12.71
CA LYS A 61 -30.59 24.19 -12.24
C LYS A 61 -30.55 24.39 -10.71
N VAL A 62 -30.98 25.57 -10.26
CA VAL A 62 -31.21 25.87 -8.85
C VAL A 62 -32.60 25.35 -8.46
N TRP A 63 -32.69 24.78 -7.26
CA TRP A 63 -33.90 24.18 -6.73
C TRP A 63 -34.36 24.93 -5.49
N HIS A 64 -35.67 25.06 -5.38
CA HIS A 64 -36.37 25.73 -4.28
C HIS A 64 -37.38 24.73 -3.71
N ARG A 65 -37.27 24.41 -2.41
CA ARG A 65 -38.17 23.51 -1.67
C ARG A 65 -38.36 24.04 -0.26
N HIS A 66 -39.38 23.57 0.44
CA HIS A 66 -39.56 23.85 1.86
C HIS A 66 -39.18 22.61 2.68
N ASP A 67 -38.56 22.81 3.84
CA ASP A 67 -38.28 21.74 4.80
C ASP A 67 -39.51 21.38 5.65
N GLU A 68 -39.33 20.49 6.63
CA GLU A 68 -40.41 20.05 7.53
C GLU A 68 -40.96 21.17 8.42
N GLU A 69 -40.19 22.24 8.62
CA GLU A 69 -40.56 23.40 9.43
C GLU A 69 -41.11 24.54 8.55
N GLU A 70 -41.40 24.27 7.27
CA GLU A 70 -41.82 25.24 6.26
C GLU A 70 -40.78 26.35 5.96
N ASN A 71 -39.50 26.14 6.27
CA ASN A 71 -38.45 27.08 5.88
C ASN A 71 -38.04 26.85 4.42
N ALA A 72 -37.83 27.94 3.67
CA ALA A 72 -37.38 27.87 2.28
C ALA A 72 -35.91 27.43 2.19
N VAL A 73 -35.68 26.30 1.50
CA VAL A 73 -34.39 25.71 1.20
C VAL A 73 -34.06 25.93 -0.27
N THR A 74 -32.99 26.67 -0.52
CA THR A 74 -32.49 26.96 -1.87
C THR A 74 -31.09 26.39 -2.08
N GLY A 75 -30.86 25.79 -3.25
CA GLY A 75 -29.56 25.18 -3.55
C GLY A 75 -29.54 24.37 -4.84
N TYR A 76 -28.58 23.46 -4.95
CA TYR A 76 -28.45 22.56 -6.09
C TYR A 76 -28.77 21.13 -5.67
N LEU A 77 -29.24 20.31 -6.62
CA LEU A 77 -29.38 18.87 -6.39
C LEU A 77 -28.02 18.26 -6.00
N LYS A 78 -27.98 17.59 -4.84
CA LYS A 78 -26.74 17.02 -4.29
C LYS A 78 -26.03 16.10 -5.28
N ARG A 79 -26.79 15.25 -5.98
CA ARG A 79 -26.27 14.35 -7.04
C ARG A 79 -25.59 15.10 -8.19
N ASP A 80 -26.10 16.28 -8.56
CA ASP A 80 -25.57 17.06 -9.67
C ASP A 80 -24.30 17.81 -9.26
N VAL A 81 -24.25 18.31 -8.03
CA VAL A 81 -23.04 18.87 -7.41
C VAL A 81 -21.95 17.81 -7.31
N GLU A 82 -22.28 16.63 -6.79
CA GLU A 82 -21.33 15.52 -6.67
C GLU A 82 -20.83 15.05 -8.04
N LYS A 83 -21.72 14.93 -9.04
CA LYS A 83 -21.34 14.59 -10.41
C LYS A 83 -20.41 15.65 -10.99
N PHE A 84 -20.72 16.93 -10.80
CA PHE A 84 -19.88 18.04 -11.25
C PHE A 84 -18.48 18.00 -10.62
N VAL A 85 -18.41 17.86 -9.29
CA VAL A 85 -17.13 17.78 -8.56
C VAL A 85 -16.34 16.54 -8.95
N LYS A 86 -17.01 15.39 -9.10
CA LYS A 86 -16.38 14.14 -9.55
C LYS A 86 -15.86 14.23 -10.99
N GLU A 87 -16.51 15.01 -11.85
CA GLU A 87 -16.03 15.27 -13.20
C GLU A 87 -14.83 16.23 -13.22
N LYS A 88 -14.85 17.29 -12.41
CA LYS A 88 -13.74 18.26 -12.31
C LYS A 88 -12.52 17.73 -11.57
N SER A 89 -12.70 16.82 -10.63
CA SER A 89 -11.61 16.19 -9.86
C SER A 89 -10.91 15.05 -10.59
N LYS A 90 -11.43 14.62 -11.77
CA LYS A 90 -10.70 13.68 -12.62
C LYS A 90 -9.39 14.35 -13.05
N PRO A 91 -8.22 13.71 -12.83
CA PRO A 91 -6.97 14.27 -13.28
C PRO A 91 -7.03 14.47 -14.80
N ALA A 92 -6.52 15.62 -15.26
CA ALA A 92 -6.32 15.85 -16.68
C ALA A 92 -5.53 14.67 -17.28
N VAL A 93 -5.90 14.27 -18.49
CA VAL A 93 -5.23 13.20 -19.21
C VAL A 93 -3.98 13.81 -19.82
N VAL A 94 -2.82 13.56 -19.21
CA VAL A 94 -1.54 14.07 -19.72
C VAL A 94 -0.97 13.07 -20.72
N LEU A 95 -0.83 13.51 -21.97
CA LEU A 95 -0.28 12.72 -23.09
C LEU A 95 0.79 13.57 -23.77
N GLU A 96 2.02 13.05 -23.84
CA GLU A 96 3.19 13.77 -24.40
C GLU A 96 3.47 15.14 -23.73
N GLY A 97 3.09 15.29 -22.47
CA GLY A 97 3.23 16.55 -21.74
C GLY A 97 2.14 17.59 -22.05
N VAL A 98 1.20 17.27 -22.93
CA VAL A 98 -0.02 18.08 -23.15
C VAL A 98 -1.11 17.56 -22.22
N ALA A 99 -1.68 18.45 -21.41
CA ALA A 99 -2.75 18.12 -20.47
C ALA A 99 -4.12 18.32 -21.14
N TYR A 100 -4.84 17.23 -21.38
CA TYR A 100 -6.20 17.26 -21.92
C TYR A 100 -7.21 17.25 -20.77
N PRO A 101 -8.17 18.19 -20.70
CA PRO A 101 -9.17 18.22 -19.63
C PRO A 101 -10.00 16.94 -19.56
N LYS A 102 -10.36 16.36 -20.72
CA LYS A 102 -11.13 15.12 -20.80
C LYS A 102 -10.48 14.12 -21.77
N TRP A 103 -10.74 12.84 -21.54
CA TRP A 103 -10.38 11.75 -22.47
C TRP A 103 -10.92 11.94 -23.89
N LYS A 104 -12.06 12.62 -24.03
CA LYS A 104 -12.66 12.96 -25.33
C LYS A 104 -11.78 13.94 -26.11
N ASP A 105 -11.23 14.94 -25.43
CA ASP A 105 -10.37 15.96 -26.05
C ASP A 105 -9.04 15.33 -26.48
N ALA A 106 -8.46 14.48 -25.64
CA ALA A 106 -7.31 13.67 -25.98
C ALA A 106 -7.59 12.76 -27.20
N ALA A 107 -8.68 12.01 -27.19
CA ALA A 107 -9.03 11.11 -28.30
C ALA A 107 -9.22 11.87 -29.62
N LYS A 108 -9.82 13.06 -29.58
CA LYS A 108 -9.97 13.96 -30.74
C LYS A 108 -8.62 14.44 -31.26
N ALA A 109 -7.71 14.86 -30.39
CA ALA A 109 -6.37 15.33 -30.78
C ALA A 109 -5.54 14.24 -31.46
N TYR A 110 -5.67 12.98 -31.02
CA TYR A 110 -4.96 11.82 -31.61
C TYR A 110 -5.77 11.08 -32.68
N ASN A 111 -6.83 11.69 -33.20
CA ASN A 111 -7.73 11.15 -34.24
C ASN A 111 -8.08 9.65 -34.03
N CYS A 112 -8.50 9.31 -32.81
CA CYS A 112 -8.88 7.93 -32.47
C CYS A 112 -10.05 7.90 -31.49
N THR A 113 -10.65 6.72 -31.30
CA THR A 113 -11.73 6.57 -30.32
C THR A 113 -11.16 6.51 -28.90
N ILE A 114 -11.92 6.95 -27.90
CA ILE A 114 -11.54 6.88 -26.47
C ILE A 114 -11.14 5.44 -26.08
N ALA A 115 -11.87 4.44 -26.58
CA ALA A 115 -11.59 3.03 -26.32
C ALA A 115 -10.23 2.59 -26.91
N THR A 116 -9.91 3.03 -28.13
CA THR A 116 -8.63 2.77 -28.77
C THR A 116 -7.49 3.43 -28.00
N LEU A 117 -7.65 4.70 -27.62
CA LEU A 117 -6.67 5.44 -26.83
C LEU A 117 -6.37 4.74 -25.48
N HIS A 118 -7.43 4.36 -24.74
CA HIS A 118 -7.31 3.57 -23.51
C HIS A 118 -6.58 2.24 -23.70
N LYS A 119 -6.94 1.46 -24.73
CA LYS A 119 -6.28 0.18 -25.02
C LYS A 119 -4.80 0.37 -25.32
N ARG A 120 -4.45 1.42 -26.06
CA ARG A 120 -3.05 1.70 -26.42
C ARG A 120 -2.24 2.14 -25.21
N ILE A 121 -2.75 3.09 -24.41
CA ILE A 121 -2.07 3.53 -23.17
C ILE A 121 -1.89 2.38 -22.19
N LYS A 122 -2.90 1.50 -22.06
CA LYS A 122 -2.80 0.33 -21.20
C LYS A 122 -1.73 -0.67 -21.68
N LYS A 123 -1.57 -0.82 -23.00
CA LYS A 123 -0.67 -1.81 -23.59
C LYS A 123 0.77 -1.33 -23.69
N TYR A 124 0.98 -0.06 -23.98
CA TYR A 124 2.29 0.50 -24.31
C TYR A 124 2.75 1.58 -23.31
N GLY A 125 1.86 2.08 -22.46
CA GLY A 125 2.14 3.21 -21.57
C GLY A 125 1.64 4.54 -22.16
N PRO A 126 1.57 5.60 -21.34
CA PRO A 126 0.99 6.89 -21.74
C PRO A 126 1.79 7.63 -22.81
N ASN A 127 3.08 7.36 -22.98
CA ASN A 127 3.91 7.96 -24.02
C ASN A 127 3.95 7.08 -25.28
N ASP A 128 4.17 5.77 -25.13
CA ASP A 128 4.35 4.87 -26.29
C ASP A 128 3.00 4.42 -26.91
N GLY A 129 1.89 4.68 -26.23
CA GLY A 129 0.54 4.32 -26.66
C GLY A 129 -0.05 5.20 -27.76
N LEU A 130 0.61 6.28 -28.16
CA LEU A 130 -0.04 7.32 -28.97
C LEU A 130 0.17 7.17 -30.48
N GLY A 131 1.00 6.23 -30.90
CA GLY A 131 1.22 5.96 -32.32
C GLY A 131 2.42 6.71 -32.91
N LEU A 132 3.14 7.50 -32.11
CA LEU A 132 4.56 7.75 -32.33
C LEU A 132 5.33 6.46 -32.01
N ARG A 133 5.20 5.45 -32.88
CA ARG A 133 6.25 4.43 -32.92
C ARG A 133 7.51 5.16 -33.33
N GLU A 134 8.63 4.88 -32.66
CA GLU A 134 9.94 5.17 -33.24
C GLU A 134 9.86 4.74 -34.70
N GLN A 135 10.10 5.70 -35.60
CA GLN A 135 10.09 5.41 -37.02
C GLN A 135 11.08 4.25 -37.22
N ILE A 136 10.60 3.16 -37.79
CA ILE A 136 11.44 2.00 -38.01
C ILE A 136 12.28 2.33 -39.22
N GLU A 137 13.56 2.60 -39.00
CA GLU A 137 14.52 2.69 -40.08
C GLU A 137 14.69 1.29 -40.69
N PHE A 138 14.43 1.18 -41.99
CA PHE A 138 14.54 -0.06 -42.74
C PHE A 138 15.07 0.25 -44.14
N LEU A 139 16.30 -0.19 -44.43
CA LEU A 139 17.02 0.11 -45.68
C LEU A 139 17.12 1.63 -45.95
N GLY A 140 17.45 2.41 -44.92
CA GLY A 140 17.62 3.87 -45.02
C GLY A 140 16.33 4.68 -45.17
N LYS A 141 15.16 4.04 -45.13
CA LYS A 141 13.84 4.69 -45.13
C LYS A 141 13.15 4.53 -43.78
N TYR A 142 12.38 5.53 -43.38
CA TYR A 142 11.66 5.56 -42.11
C TYR A 142 10.20 5.18 -42.29
N TYR A 143 9.71 4.22 -41.52
CA TYR A 143 8.33 3.71 -41.60
C TYR A 143 7.61 3.79 -40.27
N SER A 144 6.30 4.09 -40.28
CA SER A 144 5.46 4.11 -39.07
C SER A 144 5.20 2.72 -38.49
N SER A 145 5.34 1.67 -39.31
CA SER A 145 5.14 0.29 -38.87
C SER A 145 5.76 -0.76 -39.78
N LYS A 146 6.05 -1.95 -39.23
CA LYS A 146 6.43 -3.15 -40.00
C LYS A 146 5.41 -3.56 -41.08
N ARG A 147 4.12 -3.20 -40.91
CA ARG A 147 3.09 -3.44 -41.95
C ARG A 147 3.26 -2.48 -43.13
N GLU A 148 3.67 -1.25 -42.86
CA GLU A 148 3.96 -0.27 -43.90
C GLU A 148 5.21 -0.66 -44.69
N ILE A 149 6.26 -1.16 -44.00
CA ILE A 149 7.43 -1.77 -44.65
C ILE A 149 6.98 -2.89 -45.59
N ALA A 150 6.22 -3.85 -45.08
CA ALA A 150 5.73 -4.98 -45.87
C ALA A 150 4.88 -4.53 -47.08
N LYS A 151 4.02 -3.51 -46.91
CA LYS A 151 3.21 -2.93 -47.99
C LYS A 151 4.09 -2.22 -49.04
N HIS A 152 5.07 -1.42 -48.62
CA HIS A 152 5.97 -0.68 -49.50
C HIS A 152 6.80 -1.63 -50.39
N TYR A 153 7.28 -2.74 -49.83
CA TYR A 153 8.04 -3.75 -50.57
C TYR A 153 7.17 -4.88 -51.18
N GLN A 154 5.85 -4.72 -51.19
CA GLN A 154 4.90 -5.68 -51.79
C GLN A 154 5.01 -7.12 -51.26
N ILE A 155 5.33 -7.29 -49.98
CA ILE A 155 5.47 -8.59 -49.32
C ILE A 155 4.33 -8.75 -48.32
N SER A 156 3.77 -9.95 -48.19
CA SER A 156 2.79 -10.18 -47.13
C SER A 156 3.43 -9.98 -45.76
N PHE A 157 2.72 -9.33 -44.85
CA PHE A 157 3.20 -9.05 -43.49
C PHE A 157 3.60 -10.33 -42.72
N ARG A 158 2.95 -11.47 -43.03
CA ARG A 158 3.27 -12.77 -42.44
C ARG A 158 4.64 -13.28 -42.91
N VAL A 159 4.95 -13.14 -44.20
CA VAL A 159 6.26 -13.50 -44.76
C VAL A 159 7.35 -12.62 -44.17
N PHE A 160 7.12 -11.31 -44.08
CA PHE A 160 8.05 -10.36 -43.44
C PHE A 160 8.41 -10.81 -42.00
N GLN A 161 7.40 -11.09 -41.16
CA GLN A 161 7.63 -11.55 -39.78
C GLN A 161 8.34 -12.90 -39.70
N GLN A 162 8.05 -13.81 -40.62
CA GLN A 162 8.69 -15.13 -40.65
C GLN A 162 10.19 -14.99 -40.96
N ARG A 163 10.54 -14.23 -42.00
CA ARG A 163 11.93 -13.97 -42.39
C ARG A 163 12.71 -13.25 -41.28
N GLU A 164 12.09 -12.26 -40.63
CA GLU A 164 12.68 -11.59 -39.46
C GLU A 164 12.97 -12.58 -38.30
N ARG A 165 12.03 -13.49 -37.98
CA ARG A 165 12.23 -14.53 -36.95
C ARG A 165 13.32 -15.54 -37.30
N MET A 166 13.61 -15.73 -38.58
CA MET A 166 14.72 -16.56 -39.06
C MET A 166 16.07 -15.84 -38.97
N GLY A 167 16.10 -14.57 -38.52
CA GLY A 167 17.32 -13.79 -38.40
C GLY A 167 17.85 -13.26 -39.74
N CYS A 168 17.00 -13.16 -40.77
CA CYS A 168 17.37 -12.57 -42.05
C CYS A 168 17.72 -11.09 -41.92
N LYS A 169 18.73 -10.64 -42.67
CA LYS A 169 19.09 -9.22 -42.75
C LYS A 169 17.99 -8.41 -43.47
N PRO A 170 17.87 -7.08 -43.27
CA PRO A 170 16.85 -6.25 -43.91
C PRO A 170 16.78 -6.41 -45.44
N GLU A 171 17.93 -6.54 -46.11
CA GLU A 171 18.04 -6.75 -47.56
C GLU A 171 17.47 -8.11 -47.98
N GLU A 172 17.70 -9.16 -47.17
CA GLU A 172 17.22 -10.51 -47.43
C GLU A 172 15.70 -10.62 -47.20
N ILE A 173 15.16 -9.85 -46.25
CA ILE A 173 13.73 -9.86 -45.93
C ILE A 173 12.88 -9.42 -47.12
N ILE A 174 13.40 -8.52 -47.97
CA ILE A 174 12.66 -7.96 -49.11
C ILE A 174 12.76 -8.76 -50.41
N LEU A 175 13.58 -9.81 -50.44
CA LEU A 175 13.79 -10.60 -51.66
C LEU A 175 12.49 -11.25 -52.17
N PRO A 176 12.27 -11.28 -53.50
CA PRO A 176 11.24 -12.10 -54.12
C PRO A 176 11.29 -13.55 -53.63
N LYS A 177 10.14 -14.23 -53.63
CA LYS A 177 10.04 -15.60 -53.08
C LYS A 177 11.10 -16.55 -53.66
N LYS A 178 11.28 -16.54 -55.00
CA LYS A 178 12.26 -17.38 -55.71
C LYS A 178 13.71 -17.11 -55.27
N GLU A 179 14.09 -15.84 -55.17
CA GLU A 179 15.45 -15.44 -54.76
C GLU A 179 15.72 -15.76 -53.29
N PHE A 180 14.72 -15.56 -52.43
CA PHE A 180 14.83 -15.92 -51.02
C PHE A 180 15.00 -17.42 -50.82
N GLU A 181 14.26 -18.25 -51.58
CA GLU A 181 14.41 -19.71 -51.57
C GLU A 181 15.80 -20.14 -52.04
N ALA A 182 16.33 -19.52 -53.10
CA ALA A 182 17.70 -19.75 -53.56
C ALA A 182 18.75 -19.35 -52.51
N LEU A 183 18.56 -18.20 -51.83
CA LEU A 183 19.46 -17.75 -50.76
C LEU A 183 19.45 -18.70 -49.56
N MET A 184 18.28 -19.22 -49.17
CA MET A 184 18.16 -20.22 -48.10
C MET A 184 18.77 -21.56 -48.50
N ALA A 185 18.61 -22.00 -49.76
CA ALA A 185 19.28 -23.18 -50.29
C ALA A 185 20.80 -23.02 -50.25
N LYS A 186 21.34 -21.86 -50.66
CA LYS A 186 22.77 -21.55 -50.59
C LYS A 186 23.28 -21.48 -49.15
N LYS A 187 22.53 -20.86 -48.22
CA LYS A 187 22.87 -20.87 -46.78
C LYS A 187 22.89 -22.29 -46.20
N ASN A 188 21.98 -23.15 -46.63
CA ASN A 188 21.96 -24.56 -46.21
C ASN A 188 23.11 -25.38 -46.81
N GLN A 189 23.56 -25.06 -48.03
CA GLN A 189 24.75 -25.70 -48.65
C GLN A 189 26.06 -25.21 -48.02
N LEU A 190 26.17 -23.92 -47.71
CA LEU A 190 27.33 -23.31 -47.03
C LEU A 190 27.40 -23.61 -45.54
N ALA A 191 26.28 -24.00 -44.94
CA ALA A 191 26.28 -24.76 -43.70
C ALA A 191 26.80 -26.18 -43.98
N VAL A 192 28.05 -26.26 -44.50
CA VAL A 192 28.84 -27.48 -44.51
C VAL A 192 28.73 -28.04 -43.10
N PRO A 193 28.29 -29.30 -42.92
CA PRO A 193 28.31 -29.91 -41.62
C PRO A 193 29.78 -29.96 -41.23
N ASN A 194 30.21 -28.98 -40.44
CA ASN A 194 31.46 -29.05 -39.73
C ASN A 194 31.26 -30.28 -38.82
N LYS A 195 31.70 -31.44 -39.33
CA LYS A 195 31.85 -32.71 -38.65
C LYS A 195 32.94 -32.53 -37.58
N LYS A 196 32.83 -31.52 -36.73
CA LYS A 196 33.04 -31.78 -35.32
C LYS A 196 31.99 -32.83 -35.00
N THR A 197 32.48 -34.05 -34.78
CA THR A 197 31.85 -35.10 -34.01
C THR A 197 31.32 -34.49 -32.69
N VAL A 198 30.24 -33.73 -32.80
CA VAL A 198 29.26 -33.64 -31.74
C VAL A 198 28.71 -35.04 -31.73
N VAL A 199 29.35 -35.90 -30.92
CA VAL A 199 28.73 -37.05 -30.30
C VAL A 199 27.34 -36.53 -29.93
N LYS A 200 26.33 -36.88 -30.74
CA LYS A 200 24.94 -36.70 -30.34
C LYS A 200 24.88 -37.50 -29.08
N LYS A 201 24.99 -36.82 -27.92
CA LYS A 201 24.67 -37.42 -26.64
C LYS A 201 23.33 -38.10 -26.93
N PRO A 202 23.25 -39.44 -26.84
CA PRO A 202 21.98 -40.12 -27.03
C PRO A 202 20.98 -39.33 -26.19
N PRO A 203 19.79 -39.00 -26.73
CA PRO A 203 18.80 -38.22 -25.98
C PRO A 203 18.79 -38.86 -24.61
N LYS A 204 19.20 -38.11 -23.56
CA LYS A 204 19.41 -38.68 -22.23
C LYS A 204 18.08 -39.34 -21.91
N LYS A 205 17.98 -40.66 -22.13
CA LYS A 205 16.83 -41.46 -21.74
C LYS A 205 16.76 -41.11 -20.27
N SER A 206 15.68 -40.45 -19.87
CA SER A 206 15.53 -40.03 -18.49
C SER A 206 15.35 -41.31 -17.69
N THR A 207 16.46 -41.98 -17.40
CA THR A 207 16.56 -43.28 -16.71
C THR A 207 16.01 -43.21 -15.29
N ILE A 208 15.53 -42.04 -14.86
CA ILE A 208 14.88 -41.80 -13.58
C ILE A 208 13.41 -42.22 -13.63
N ILE A 209 12.75 -42.24 -14.80
CA ILE A 209 11.30 -42.51 -14.88
C ILE A 209 11.01 -44.01 -14.78
N ASP A 210 11.86 -44.86 -15.35
CA ASP A 210 11.59 -46.30 -15.47
C ASP A 210 12.32 -47.16 -14.41
N LYS A 211 13.06 -46.56 -13.47
CA LYS A 211 13.69 -47.30 -12.36
C LYS A 211 12.63 -47.70 -11.34
N PRO A 212 12.65 -48.94 -10.83
CA PRO A 212 11.69 -49.41 -9.83
C PRO A 212 11.69 -48.49 -8.61
N ILE A 213 10.49 -48.15 -8.13
CA ILE A 213 10.32 -47.32 -6.93
C ILE A 213 9.42 -48.03 -5.92
N THR A 214 9.61 -47.73 -4.65
CA THR A 214 8.69 -48.18 -3.59
C THR A 214 8.01 -46.96 -2.99
N LEU A 215 6.68 -46.90 -3.09
CA LEU A 215 5.88 -45.85 -2.48
C LEU A 215 4.96 -46.50 -1.45
N ASN A 216 5.12 -46.15 -0.17
CA ASN A 216 4.34 -46.71 0.94
C ASN A 216 4.37 -48.24 1.06
N GLY A 217 5.50 -48.87 0.77
CA GLY A 217 5.64 -50.33 0.81
C GLY A 217 5.19 -51.05 -0.47
N VAL A 218 4.48 -50.39 -1.39
CA VAL A 218 4.12 -50.95 -2.69
C VAL A 218 5.27 -50.73 -3.67
N LYS A 219 5.78 -51.80 -4.28
CA LYS A 219 6.84 -51.75 -5.30
C LYS A 219 6.21 -51.60 -6.69
N TYR A 220 6.70 -50.62 -7.45
CA TYR A 220 6.33 -50.36 -8.84
C TYR A 220 7.54 -50.69 -9.73
N PRO A 221 7.62 -51.89 -10.33
CA PRO A 221 8.76 -52.32 -11.14
C PRO A 221 9.05 -51.42 -12.34
N GLY A 222 8.02 -50.88 -13.00
CA GLY A 222 8.08 -49.89 -14.08
C GLY A 222 8.32 -48.45 -13.60
N GLY A 223 8.64 -48.28 -12.32
CA GLY A 223 9.10 -47.02 -11.75
C GLY A 223 8.01 -45.95 -11.61
N ILE A 224 8.41 -44.70 -11.85
CA ILE A 224 7.52 -43.54 -11.73
C ILE A 224 6.39 -43.60 -12.75
N ARG A 225 6.61 -44.23 -13.91
CA ARG A 225 5.58 -44.28 -14.97
C ARG A 225 4.41 -45.17 -14.57
N GLU A 226 4.72 -46.36 -14.09
CA GLU A 226 3.72 -47.32 -13.60
C GLU A 226 3.00 -46.77 -12.36
N ALA A 227 3.74 -46.26 -11.37
CA ALA A 227 3.15 -45.62 -10.20
C ALA A 227 2.27 -44.42 -10.56
N ALA A 228 2.65 -43.63 -11.56
CA ALA A 228 1.84 -42.51 -12.02
C ALA A 228 0.56 -42.99 -12.73
N MET A 229 0.64 -44.03 -13.55
CA MET A 229 -0.54 -44.61 -14.20
C MET A 229 -1.54 -45.19 -13.21
N GLU A 230 -1.06 -45.98 -12.25
CA GLU A 230 -1.89 -46.59 -11.19
C GLU A 230 -2.67 -45.54 -10.39
N HIS A 231 -2.03 -44.39 -10.16
CA HIS A 231 -2.61 -43.26 -9.41
C HIS A 231 -3.18 -42.15 -10.30
N TYR A 232 -3.37 -42.40 -11.60
CA TYR A 232 -3.94 -41.47 -12.58
C TYR A 232 -3.24 -40.08 -12.63
N LEU A 233 -1.93 -40.07 -12.44
CA LEU A 233 -1.07 -38.90 -12.52
C LEU A 233 -0.25 -38.90 -13.82
N ASP A 234 0.13 -37.69 -14.23
CA ASP A 234 1.19 -37.54 -15.23
C ASP A 234 2.56 -37.90 -14.60
N PRO A 235 3.41 -38.72 -15.25
CA PRO A 235 4.68 -39.17 -14.68
C PRO A 235 5.60 -38.04 -14.24
N TYR A 236 5.65 -36.94 -14.99
CA TYR A 236 6.45 -35.76 -14.64
C TYR A 236 5.92 -35.06 -13.39
N THR A 237 4.60 -35.05 -13.22
CA THR A 237 3.92 -34.53 -12.03
C THR A 237 4.25 -35.36 -10.80
N LEU A 238 4.23 -36.70 -10.87
CA LEU A 238 4.63 -37.57 -9.77
C LEU A 238 6.11 -37.39 -9.43
N LEU A 239 7.00 -37.36 -10.44
CA LEU A 239 8.43 -37.09 -10.25
C LEU A 239 8.68 -35.76 -9.52
N THR A 240 8.00 -34.69 -9.95
CA THR A 240 8.13 -33.35 -9.34
C THR A 240 7.67 -33.36 -7.88
N ARG A 241 6.66 -34.16 -7.55
CA ARG A 241 6.17 -34.31 -6.17
C ARG A 241 7.11 -35.13 -5.31
N ILE A 242 7.66 -36.21 -5.84
CA ILE A 242 8.71 -37.00 -5.16
C ILE A 242 9.89 -36.09 -4.83
N LYS A 243 10.34 -35.27 -5.79
CA LYS A 243 11.40 -34.28 -5.56
C LYS A 243 11.05 -33.24 -4.48
N LYS A 244 9.79 -32.83 -4.39
CA LYS A 244 9.34 -31.75 -3.49
C LYS A 244 8.96 -32.23 -2.08
N HIS A 245 8.42 -33.43 -1.97
CA HIS A 245 7.78 -33.94 -0.76
C HIS A 245 8.35 -35.27 -0.27
N GLY A 246 9.34 -35.83 -0.97
CA GLY A 246 9.89 -37.16 -0.70
C GLY A 246 8.90 -38.27 -1.12
N VAL A 247 9.08 -39.46 -0.56
CA VAL A 247 8.24 -40.65 -0.79
C VAL A 247 7.00 -40.71 0.12
N ASN A 248 6.63 -39.60 0.78
CA ASN A 248 5.45 -39.55 1.65
C ASN A 248 4.16 -39.63 0.80
N TYR A 249 3.52 -40.79 0.84
CA TYR A 249 2.39 -41.18 -0.01
C TYR A 249 1.22 -40.19 0.07
N ASP A 250 0.77 -39.87 1.27
CA ASP A 250 -0.33 -38.92 1.47
C ASP A 250 -0.04 -37.62 0.74
N ARG A 251 1.17 -37.07 0.84
CA ARG A 251 1.54 -35.82 0.15
C ARG A 251 1.76 -35.96 -1.35
N LEU A 252 2.19 -37.13 -1.82
CA LEU A 252 2.35 -37.42 -3.25
C LEU A 252 1.01 -37.44 -3.97
N PHE A 253 -0.06 -37.83 -3.29
CA PHE A 253 -1.38 -38.01 -3.90
C PHE A 253 -2.45 -37.01 -3.40
N ASP A 254 -2.28 -36.38 -2.23
CA ASP A 254 -3.23 -35.44 -1.59
C ASP A 254 -3.61 -34.20 -2.42
N LYS A 255 -2.79 -33.84 -3.42
CA LYS A 255 -2.96 -32.57 -4.16
C LYS A 255 -3.49 -32.70 -5.57
N ILE A 256 -3.82 -33.89 -6.07
CA ILE A 256 -4.58 -34.05 -7.32
C ILE A 256 -5.75 -35.00 -7.06
N MET A 257 -6.88 -34.45 -6.63
CA MET A 257 -8.14 -34.79 -7.30
C MET A 257 -8.50 -33.69 -8.33
N THR A 258 -7.51 -32.88 -8.77
CA THR A 258 -7.73 -31.84 -9.78
C THR A 258 -7.89 -32.40 -11.20
N LYS A 259 -7.80 -33.73 -11.36
CA LYS A 259 -8.15 -34.47 -12.57
C LYS A 259 -8.67 -35.87 -12.23
N ASN A 260 -9.60 -36.02 -11.26
CA ASN A 260 -10.39 -37.25 -11.24
C ASN A 260 -11.13 -37.34 -12.57
N ARG A 261 -10.61 -38.18 -13.47
CA ARG A 261 -11.30 -38.66 -14.67
C ARG A 261 -12.10 -39.93 -14.37
N GLY A 262 -11.99 -40.46 -13.14
CA GLY A 262 -12.82 -41.57 -12.69
C GLY A 262 -14.26 -41.15 -12.37
N PRO A 263 -15.18 -42.11 -12.36
CA PRO A 263 -16.60 -41.87 -12.09
C PRO A 263 -16.81 -41.26 -10.71
N ILE A 264 -17.64 -40.22 -10.62
CA ILE A 264 -18.07 -39.63 -9.35
C ILE A 264 -19.59 -39.57 -9.27
N LYS A 265 -20.16 -39.75 -8.07
CA LYS A 265 -21.58 -39.46 -7.82
C LYS A 265 -21.70 -38.11 -7.10
N LEU A 266 -22.45 -37.18 -7.69
CA LEU A 266 -22.77 -35.87 -7.11
C LEU A 266 -24.28 -35.68 -7.13
N GLN A 267 -24.89 -35.41 -5.97
CA GLN A 267 -26.35 -35.29 -5.80
C GLN A 267 -27.11 -36.48 -6.42
N GLY A 268 -26.61 -37.70 -6.20
CA GLY A 268 -27.21 -38.93 -6.75
C GLY A 268 -26.91 -39.19 -8.25
N LYS A 269 -26.49 -38.20 -9.05
CA LYS A 269 -26.14 -38.39 -10.47
C LYS A 269 -24.70 -38.87 -10.62
N SER A 270 -24.49 -39.91 -11.43
CA SER A 270 -23.16 -40.44 -11.76
C SER A 270 -22.55 -39.71 -12.96
N TYR A 271 -21.28 -39.33 -12.84
CA TYR A 271 -20.51 -38.63 -13.87
C TYR A 271 -19.24 -39.44 -14.18
N PRO A 272 -19.24 -40.28 -15.24
CA PRO A 272 -18.15 -41.19 -15.53
C PRO A 272 -16.81 -40.49 -15.81
N GLY A 273 -16.85 -39.32 -16.47
CA GLY A 273 -15.69 -38.47 -16.71
C GLY A 273 -15.30 -37.57 -15.54
N GLY A 274 -15.85 -37.82 -14.34
CA GLY A 274 -15.52 -37.13 -13.11
C GLY A 274 -15.99 -35.67 -13.03
N PHE A 275 -15.29 -34.87 -12.24
CA PHE A 275 -15.60 -33.45 -12.01
C PHE A 275 -15.59 -32.59 -13.29
N PRO A 276 -14.72 -32.81 -14.31
CA PRO A 276 -14.77 -32.07 -15.57
C PRO A 276 -16.08 -32.25 -16.33
N GLN A 277 -16.60 -33.49 -16.42
CA GLN A 277 -17.89 -33.77 -17.04
C GLN A 277 -19.01 -33.12 -16.25
N ALA A 278 -19.05 -33.33 -14.93
CA ALA A 278 -20.04 -32.71 -14.06
C ALA A 278 -20.06 -31.18 -14.16
N ALA A 279 -18.87 -30.56 -14.25
CA ALA A 279 -18.73 -29.11 -14.40
C ALA A 279 -19.25 -28.61 -15.77
N LYS A 280 -18.95 -29.34 -16.85
CA LYS A 280 -19.40 -29.01 -18.21
C LYS A 280 -20.92 -29.13 -18.35
N GLU A 281 -21.51 -30.22 -17.88
CA GLU A 281 -22.96 -30.44 -17.90
C GLU A 281 -23.73 -29.36 -17.10
N ASN A 282 -23.19 -28.97 -15.95
CA ASN A 282 -23.83 -27.98 -15.07
C ASN A 282 -23.36 -26.53 -15.33
N LYS A 283 -22.66 -26.27 -16.44
CA LYS A 283 -22.17 -24.93 -16.84
C LYS A 283 -21.44 -24.16 -15.72
N ILE A 284 -20.71 -24.87 -14.85
CA ILE A 284 -19.97 -24.30 -13.72
C ILE A 284 -18.47 -24.45 -13.94
N GLY A 285 -17.67 -23.48 -13.48
CA GLY A 285 -16.22 -23.61 -13.52
C GLY A 285 -15.75 -24.82 -12.71
N TYR A 286 -15.00 -25.73 -13.33
CA TYR A 286 -14.45 -26.94 -12.69
C TYR A 286 -13.84 -26.69 -11.30
N LYS A 287 -12.98 -25.66 -11.18
CA LYS A 287 -12.33 -25.29 -9.91
C LYS A 287 -13.33 -24.90 -8.82
N LEU A 288 -14.44 -24.28 -9.21
CA LEU A 288 -15.49 -23.86 -8.30
C LEU A 288 -16.31 -25.06 -7.80
N LEU A 289 -16.74 -25.94 -8.72
CA LEU A 289 -17.46 -27.17 -8.36
C LEU A 289 -16.64 -28.02 -7.39
N TYR A 290 -15.35 -28.24 -7.71
CA TYR A 290 -14.45 -28.99 -6.84
C TYR A 290 -14.25 -28.32 -5.47
N GLY A 291 -14.10 -27.00 -5.44
CA GLY A 291 -14.00 -26.25 -4.19
C GLY A 291 -15.25 -26.36 -3.31
N ARG A 292 -16.43 -26.49 -3.93
CA ARG A 292 -17.70 -26.68 -3.22
C ARG A 292 -17.92 -28.10 -2.77
N TYR A 293 -17.58 -29.09 -3.60
CA TYR A 293 -17.54 -30.49 -3.20
C TYR A 293 -16.72 -30.69 -1.93
N ARG A 294 -15.52 -30.12 -1.88
CA ARG A 294 -14.66 -30.22 -0.70
C ARG A 294 -15.25 -29.51 0.51
N LYS A 295 -15.99 -28.41 0.31
CA LYS A 295 -16.54 -27.59 1.40
C LYS A 295 -17.85 -28.14 1.95
N TYR A 296 -18.69 -28.72 1.10
CA TYR A 296 -20.08 -29.04 1.41
C TYR A 296 -20.40 -30.54 1.28
N GLY A 297 -19.56 -31.33 0.63
CA GLY A 297 -19.76 -32.76 0.41
C GLY A 297 -20.42 -33.09 -0.94
N PRO A 298 -20.54 -34.40 -1.29
CA PRO A 298 -21.04 -34.90 -2.58
C PRO A 298 -22.54 -34.68 -2.83
N ASN A 299 -23.35 -34.56 -1.78
CA ASN A 299 -24.81 -34.51 -1.88
C ASN A 299 -25.39 -33.12 -1.56
N ASP A 300 -24.56 -32.10 -1.34
CA ASP A 300 -25.06 -30.78 -0.95
C ASP A 300 -25.70 -30.04 -2.14
N PRO A 301 -26.91 -29.46 -1.98
CA PRO A 301 -27.62 -28.75 -3.06
C PRO A 301 -26.82 -27.58 -3.64
N ARG A 302 -25.86 -27.02 -2.88
CA ARG A 302 -25.05 -25.87 -3.29
C ARG A 302 -23.95 -26.21 -4.30
N LEU A 303 -23.73 -27.49 -4.63
CA LEU A 303 -22.66 -27.91 -5.54
C LEU A 303 -22.72 -27.21 -6.90
N PHE A 304 -23.90 -27.18 -7.52
CA PHE A 304 -24.08 -26.71 -8.89
C PHE A 304 -24.60 -25.27 -9.01
N LEU A 305 -24.68 -24.50 -7.93
CA LEU A 305 -25.08 -23.10 -8.00
C LEU A 305 -24.14 -22.29 -8.94
N PRO A 306 -24.61 -21.53 -9.92
CA PRO A 306 -23.69 -20.78 -10.78
C PRO A 306 -22.82 -19.79 -9.96
N ALA A 307 -21.61 -19.51 -10.44
CA ALA A 307 -20.57 -18.78 -9.70
C ALA A 307 -21.02 -17.40 -9.18
N ASN A 308 -21.96 -16.79 -9.90
CA ASN A 308 -22.46 -15.45 -9.65
C ASN A 308 -23.78 -15.44 -8.88
N GLU A 309 -24.45 -16.58 -8.71
CA GLU A 309 -25.80 -16.60 -8.13
C GLU A 309 -25.82 -16.92 -6.64
N GLY A 310 -24.78 -17.60 -6.13
CA GLY A 310 -24.87 -18.23 -4.81
C GLY A 310 -24.33 -17.45 -3.61
N ARG A 311 -23.82 -16.21 -3.73
CA ARG A 311 -23.23 -15.55 -2.55
C ARG A 311 -24.15 -14.61 -1.79
N PHE A 312 -25.12 -13.99 -2.43
CA PHE A 312 -25.99 -13.03 -1.76
C PHE A 312 -27.36 -12.90 -2.44
N LYS A 313 -27.94 -13.95 -3.04
CA LYS A 313 -29.33 -13.80 -3.53
C LYS A 313 -30.27 -13.66 -2.32
N ASN A 314 -31.10 -12.62 -2.31
CA ASN A 314 -32.08 -12.33 -1.25
C ASN A 314 -31.47 -12.12 0.14
N ILE A 315 -30.49 -11.21 0.26
CA ILE A 315 -29.95 -10.82 1.57
C ILE A 315 -30.93 -9.91 2.29
N VAL A 316 -31.11 -10.15 3.59
CA VAL A 316 -31.76 -9.21 4.50
C VAL A 316 -30.65 -8.41 5.17
N ILE A 317 -30.63 -7.10 4.97
CA ILE A 317 -29.73 -6.18 5.66
C ILE A 317 -30.58 -5.06 6.24
N LEU A 318 -30.45 -4.80 7.54
CA LEU A 318 -31.25 -3.80 8.26
C LEU A 318 -32.77 -4.00 8.04
N ASN A 319 -33.23 -5.25 8.15
CA ASN A 319 -34.62 -5.65 7.87
C ASN A 319 -35.14 -5.38 6.43
N HIS A 320 -34.29 -4.95 5.49
CA HIS A 320 -34.66 -4.79 4.09
C HIS A 320 -34.13 -5.94 3.24
N LYS A 321 -34.98 -6.46 2.34
CA LYS A 321 -34.64 -7.53 1.39
C LYS A 321 -34.01 -6.97 0.13
N TYR A 322 -32.83 -7.47 -0.23
CA TYR A 322 -32.13 -7.12 -1.46
C TYR A 322 -31.81 -8.38 -2.28
N LYS A 323 -32.01 -8.31 -3.60
CA LYS A 323 -31.65 -9.34 -4.57
C LYS A 323 -30.19 -9.70 -4.49
N ASN A 324 -29.29 -8.76 -4.21
CA ASN A 324 -27.90 -9.07 -3.86
C ASN A 324 -27.11 -7.91 -3.26
N LEU A 325 -25.89 -8.22 -2.80
CA LEU A 325 -24.97 -7.25 -2.22
C LEU A 325 -24.57 -6.14 -3.21
N ALA A 326 -24.61 -6.40 -4.52
CA ALA A 326 -24.36 -5.37 -5.51
C ALA A 326 -25.57 -4.41 -5.64
N GLU A 327 -26.80 -4.91 -5.47
CA GLU A 327 -27.98 -4.06 -5.35
C GLU A 327 -27.91 -3.20 -4.09
N PHE A 328 -27.62 -3.78 -2.91
CA PHE A 328 -27.38 -3.01 -1.68
C PHE A 328 -26.29 -1.94 -1.86
N SER A 329 -25.16 -2.33 -2.46
CA SER A 329 -24.04 -1.43 -2.78
C SER A 329 -24.47 -0.27 -3.68
N LYS A 330 -25.40 -0.50 -4.62
CA LYS A 330 -25.97 0.55 -5.47
C LYS A 330 -26.98 1.42 -4.74
N VAL A 331 -27.85 0.81 -3.91
CA VAL A 331 -28.88 1.53 -3.15
C VAL A 331 -28.26 2.55 -2.20
N PHE A 332 -27.15 2.19 -1.53
CA PHE A 332 -26.47 3.06 -0.57
C PHE A 332 -25.23 3.78 -1.13
N ASP A 333 -24.91 3.63 -2.42
CA ASP A 333 -23.70 4.13 -3.08
C ASP A 333 -22.38 3.83 -2.32
N ILE A 334 -22.29 2.65 -1.73
CA ILE A 334 -21.07 2.19 -1.03
C ILE A 334 -20.30 1.29 -1.96
N PRO A 335 -18.99 1.51 -2.21
CA PRO A 335 -18.20 0.60 -3.03
C PRO A 335 -18.29 -0.84 -2.50
N TYR A 336 -18.65 -1.79 -3.37
CA TYR A 336 -18.85 -3.20 -3.03
C TYR A 336 -17.74 -3.80 -2.13
N LYS A 337 -16.48 -3.40 -2.34
CA LYS A 337 -15.34 -3.84 -1.51
C LYS A 337 -15.42 -3.33 -0.06
N VAL A 338 -15.82 -2.07 0.14
CA VAL A 338 -15.99 -1.45 1.46
C VAL A 338 -17.13 -2.12 2.19
N LEU A 339 -18.28 -2.28 1.52
CA LEU A 339 -19.44 -2.96 2.06
C LEU A 339 -19.13 -4.41 2.49
N ASN A 340 -18.44 -5.18 1.65
CA ASN A 340 -18.03 -6.55 2.00
C ASN A 340 -17.06 -6.60 3.20
N LYS A 341 -16.24 -5.56 3.39
CA LYS A 341 -15.37 -5.43 4.59
C LYS A 341 -16.19 -5.08 5.83
N ARG A 342 -17.18 -4.18 5.69
CA ARG A 342 -18.10 -3.77 6.78
C ARG A 342 -18.97 -4.94 7.25
N LEU A 343 -19.58 -5.69 6.33
CA LEU A 343 -20.38 -6.88 6.67
C LEU A 343 -19.60 -7.95 7.45
N LYS A 344 -18.33 -8.16 7.10
CA LYS A 344 -17.46 -9.09 7.86
C LYS A 344 -17.14 -8.61 9.27
N LYS A 345 -17.21 -7.30 9.53
CA LYS A 345 -16.82 -6.69 10.80
C LYS A 345 -18.02 -6.45 11.72
N TYR A 346 -19.15 -6.02 11.16
CA TYR A 346 -20.26 -5.47 11.92
C TYR A 346 -21.53 -6.36 11.92
N GLY A 347 -21.64 -7.36 11.02
CA GLY A 347 -22.87 -8.15 10.87
C GLY A 347 -23.88 -7.51 9.92
N TYR A 348 -25.03 -8.17 9.69
CA TYR A 348 -26.06 -7.76 8.71
C TYR A 348 -27.11 -6.77 9.27
N GLU A 349 -27.19 -6.62 10.59
CA GLU A 349 -28.16 -5.77 11.30
C GLU A 349 -27.55 -4.41 11.74
N ASP A 350 -26.27 -4.17 11.48
CA ASP A 350 -25.56 -3.02 12.04
C ASP A 350 -25.67 -1.79 11.14
N ILE A 351 -26.19 -0.69 11.69
CA ILE A 351 -26.41 0.56 10.94
C ILE A 351 -25.13 1.14 10.34
N ARG A 352 -23.96 0.82 10.92
CA ARG A 352 -22.63 1.23 10.42
C ARG A 352 -22.30 0.62 9.05
N LEU A 353 -23.10 -0.32 8.56
CA LEU A 353 -23.01 -0.80 7.18
C LEU A 353 -23.28 0.32 6.17
N ILE A 354 -24.27 1.17 6.45
CA ILE A 354 -24.79 2.19 5.52
C ILE A 354 -24.26 3.59 5.78
N ASP A 355 -23.61 3.84 6.92
CA ASP A 355 -23.00 5.14 7.20
C ASP A 355 -21.93 5.49 6.17
N ASN A 356 -22.24 6.47 5.31
CA ASN A 356 -21.35 7.02 4.30
C ASN A 356 -20.49 8.18 4.85
N TYR A 357 -20.25 8.21 6.15
CA TYR A 357 -19.51 9.29 6.78
C TYR A 357 -18.00 9.22 6.47
N ASN A 358 -17.48 10.37 6.01
CA ASN A 358 -16.09 10.69 5.74
C ASN A 358 -15.24 10.76 7.03
N ASP A 359 -15.24 9.70 7.84
CA ASP A 359 -14.43 9.55 9.05
C ASP A 359 -12.95 9.26 8.76
N LEU A 360 -12.37 9.96 7.79
CA LEU A 360 -10.93 9.96 7.56
C LEU A 360 -10.31 11.36 7.65
N GLN A 361 -11.09 12.44 7.78
CA GLN A 361 -10.52 13.77 8.04
C GLN A 361 -10.86 14.36 9.41
N PHE A 362 -12.01 14.03 10.02
CA PHE A 362 -12.35 14.48 11.38
C PHE A 362 -12.29 13.38 12.46
N SER A 363 -12.14 12.11 12.08
CA SER A 363 -11.97 10.97 13.00
C SER A 363 -10.70 11.00 13.86
N ASN A 364 -9.82 11.98 13.65
CA ASN A 364 -8.71 12.24 14.55
C ASN A 364 -9.11 12.98 15.81
N PHE A 365 -10.36 13.41 15.98
CA PHE A 365 -10.84 13.97 17.24
C PHE A 365 -11.59 12.92 18.06
N GLU A 366 -12.49 12.15 17.46
CA GLU A 366 -13.28 11.12 18.18
C GLU A 366 -12.47 9.88 18.61
N GLN A 367 -11.31 9.62 18.00
CA GLN A 367 -10.44 8.51 18.45
C GLN A 367 -9.67 8.80 19.74
N TYR A 368 -9.81 10.00 20.31
CA TYR A 368 -9.17 10.34 21.57
C TYR A 368 -10.24 10.69 22.60
N ASP A 369 -10.79 9.66 23.25
CA ASP A 369 -11.37 9.78 24.60
C ASP A 369 -10.28 10.17 25.60
N ARG A 370 -9.68 11.35 25.41
CA ARG A 370 -8.71 11.92 26.32
C ARG A 370 -9.43 13.05 27.03
N PRO A 371 -9.76 12.90 28.33
CA PRO A 371 -10.46 13.93 29.09
C PRO A 371 -9.74 15.29 29.03
N GLU A 372 -8.42 15.28 28.85
CA GLU A 372 -7.56 16.45 28.67
C GLU A 372 -7.93 17.33 27.46
N LEU A 373 -8.54 16.77 26.41
CA LEU A 373 -8.93 17.51 25.21
C LEU A 373 -10.18 18.35 25.41
N ASN A 374 -11.06 17.91 26.30
CA ASN A 374 -12.36 18.51 26.57
C ASN A 374 -12.32 19.49 27.75
N ARG A 375 -11.15 19.67 28.39
CA ARG A 375 -11.00 20.67 29.45
C ARG A 375 -10.93 22.08 28.85
N PRO A 376 -11.54 23.07 29.52
CA PRO A 376 -11.39 24.46 29.12
C PRO A 376 -9.91 24.86 29.14
N VAL A 377 -9.52 25.69 28.18
CA VAL A 377 -8.13 26.10 27.97
C VAL A 377 -8.06 27.58 27.63
N SER A 378 -7.11 28.29 28.25
CA SER A 378 -6.76 29.65 27.89
C SER A 378 -5.56 29.64 26.95
N ILE A 379 -5.72 30.21 25.74
CA ILE A 379 -4.68 30.26 24.69
C ILE A 379 -4.54 31.73 24.30
N VAL A 380 -3.39 32.33 24.63
CA VAL A 380 -3.11 33.77 24.42
C VAL A 380 -4.20 34.66 25.05
N GLY A 381 -4.55 34.37 26.31
CA GLY A 381 -5.52 35.16 27.08
C GLY A 381 -6.98 35.03 26.63
N LYS A 382 -7.29 34.19 25.64
CA LYS A 382 -8.66 33.86 25.25
C LYS A 382 -9.05 32.48 25.77
N GLU A 383 -10.22 32.38 26.38
CA GLU A 383 -10.75 31.12 26.89
C GLU A 383 -11.54 30.36 25.83
N TYR A 384 -11.32 29.05 25.78
CA TYR A 384 -11.99 28.11 24.89
C TYR A 384 -12.56 26.97 25.72
N SER A 385 -13.73 26.46 25.37
CA SER A 385 -14.37 25.36 26.09
C SER A 385 -13.57 24.05 26.02
N SER A 386 -12.75 23.91 24.98
CA SER A 386 -11.86 22.76 24.77
C SER A 386 -10.75 23.10 23.77
N ILE A 387 -9.70 22.28 23.73
CA ILE A 387 -8.68 22.38 22.66
C ILE A 387 -9.31 22.14 21.29
N VAL A 388 -10.37 21.32 21.24
CA VAL A 388 -11.15 21.03 20.03
C VAL A 388 -11.89 22.27 19.55
N ASP A 389 -12.53 23.01 20.47
CA ASP A 389 -13.20 24.29 20.18
C ASP A 389 -12.23 25.32 19.61
N PHE A 390 -11.04 25.46 20.22
CA PHE A 390 -9.98 26.30 19.68
C PHE A 390 -9.59 25.92 18.24
N CYS A 391 -9.32 24.63 18.00
CA CYS A 391 -8.93 24.13 16.68
C CYS A 391 -10.01 24.38 15.62
N LYS A 392 -11.29 24.22 15.99
CA LYS A 392 -12.45 24.50 15.12
C LYS A 392 -12.56 25.99 14.81
N LYS A 393 -12.51 26.86 15.82
CA LYS A 393 -12.61 28.33 15.65
C LYS A 393 -11.47 28.91 14.80
N ILE A 394 -10.26 28.39 14.94
CA ILE A 394 -9.07 28.85 14.20
C ILE A 394 -8.89 28.12 12.85
N GLY A 395 -9.67 27.06 12.58
CA GLY A 395 -9.58 26.30 11.33
C GLY A 395 -8.27 25.50 11.17
N ILE A 396 -7.70 25.00 12.26
CA ILE A 396 -6.46 24.19 12.25
C ILE A 396 -6.69 22.77 12.75
N SER A 397 -5.92 21.81 12.23
CA SER A 397 -5.98 20.43 12.72
C SER A 397 -5.36 20.29 14.12
N TYR A 398 -5.81 19.33 14.94
CA TYR A 398 -5.23 19.05 16.25
C TYR A 398 -3.71 18.76 16.20
N LYS A 399 -3.27 18.06 15.14
CA LYS A 399 -1.84 17.80 14.94
C LYS A 399 -1.05 19.09 14.70
N THR A 400 -1.62 20.03 13.97
CA THR A 400 -1.04 21.37 13.77
C THR A 400 -0.96 22.11 15.10
N PHE A 401 -2.03 22.07 15.91
CA PHE A 401 -2.06 22.64 17.26
C PHE A 401 -0.92 22.07 18.14
N LEU A 402 -0.76 20.75 18.22
CA LEU A 402 0.31 20.12 19.00
C LEU A 402 1.72 20.54 18.54
N ASN A 403 1.92 20.60 17.22
CA ASN A 403 3.19 21.04 16.66
C ASN A 403 3.49 22.51 17.01
N ARG A 404 2.48 23.39 16.95
CA ARG A 404 2.63 24.80 17.34
C ARG A 404 2.87 24.95 18.83
N LYS A 405 2.07 24.27 19.67
CA LYS A 405 2.27 24.22 21.13
C LYS A 405 3.70 23.82 21.49
N LYS A 406 4.28 22.83 20.79
CA LYS A 406 5.66 22.39 21.01
C LYS A 406 6.71 23.41 20.53
N ALA A 407 6.42 24.15 19.46
CA ALA A 407 7.37 25.06 18.83
C ALA A 407 7.42 26.44 19.49
N VAL A 408 6.27 27.00 19.85
CA VAL A 408 6.14 28.38 20.35
C VAL A 408 5.49 28.49 21.73
N GLY A 409 4.90 27.42 22.24
CA GLY A 409 4.12 27.45 23.50
C GLY A 409 2.65 27.81 23.28
N LEU A 410 1.86 27.77 24.36
CA LEU A 410 0.41 28.06 24.36
C LEU A 410 0.10 29.56 24.33
N ASN A 411 0.99 30.39 24.86
CA ASN A 411 0.74 31.82 25.08
C ASN A 411 1.38 32.71 24.00
N ASP A 412 1.96 32.14 22.95
CA ASP A 412 2.54 32.91 21.85
C ASP A 412 1.46 33.26 20.81
N ASN A 413 1.40 34.53 20.40
CA ASN A 413 0.49 35.04 19.35
C ASN A 413 0.57 34.22 18.05
N LYS A 414 1.69 33.56 17.76
CA LYS A 414 1.87 32.65 16.61
C LYS A 414 0.96 31.41 16.67
N MET A 415 0.34 31.10 17.81
CA MET A 415 -0.72 30.08 17.89
C MET A 415 -1.94 30.44 17.03
N PHE A 416 -2.23 31.74 16.91
CA PHE A 416 -3.33 32.30 16.13
C PHE A 416 -2.98 32.60 14.68
N ALA A 417 -1.69 32.58 14.33
CA ALA A 417 -1.28 32.79 12.95
C ALA A 417 -2.07 31.83 12.06
N GLU A 418 -2.77 32.35 11.07
CA GLU A 418 -3.43 31.52 10.07
C GLU A 418 -2.41 30.48 9.59
N PRO A 419 -2.81 29.22 9.35
CA PRO A 419 -1.92 28.29 8.69
C PRO A 419 -1.43 29.00 7.44
N SER A 420 -0.12 29.34 7.39
CA SER A 420 0.46 30.08 6.27
C SER A 420 -0.03 29.38 5.03
N LYS A 421 -0.91 30.03 4.26
CA LYS A 421 -1.53 29.43 3.08
C LYS A 421 -0.38 28.77 2.34
N GLN A 422 -0.39 27.43 2.26
CA GLN A 422 0.79 26.72 1.78
C GLN A 422 1.20 27.40 0.49
N PRO A 423 2.46 27.84 0.37
CA PRO A 423 2.85 28.70 -0.74
C PRO A 423 2.38 28.00 -2.01
N VAL A 424 1.52 28.69 -2.74
CA VAL A 424 1.03 28.24 -4.04
C VAL A 424 2.29 28.06 -4.87
N LEU A 425 2.66 26.81 -5.13
CA LEU A 425 3.87 26.50 -5.87
C LEU A 425 3.55 26.76 -7.33
N ILE A 426 4.02 27.88 -7.85
CA ILE A 426 3.95 28.18 -9.28
C ILE A 426 5.20 27.59 -9.91
N ILE A 427 5.02 26.53 -10.70
CA ILE A 427 6.11 25.86 -11.42
C ILE A 427 5.67 25.76 -12.88
N LEU A 428 6.41 26.41 -13.80
CA LEU A 428 6.11 26.42 -15.23
C LEU A 428 4.70 26.93 -15.56
N ASN A 429 4.25 27.99 -14.89
CA ASN A 429 2.89 28.54 -14.99
C ASN A 429 1.76 27.60 -14.53
N TYR A 430 2.09 26.45 -13.92
CA TYR A 430 1.11 25.61 -13.24
C TYR A 430 1.10 25.90 -11.75
N ILE A 431 -0.11 25.99 -11.19
CA ILE A 431 -0.34 26.19 -9.76
C ILE A 431 -0.49 24.82 -9.07
N PHE A 432 0.34 24.57 -8.06
CA PHE A 432 0.27 23.38 -7.22
C PHE A 432 0.10 23.76 -5.75
N PHE A 433 -0.70 22.97 -5.03
CA PHE A 433 -0.95 23.17 -3.59
C PHE A 433 0.03 22.41 -2.69
N SER A 434 0.87 21.53 -3.26
CA SER A 434 1.94 20.85 -2.52
C SER A 434 3.05 20.36 -3.44
N TRP A 435 4.26 20.21 -2.87
CA TRP A 435 5.40 19.60 -3.57
C TRP A 435 5.09 18.19 -4.09
N ASN A 436 4.27 17.42 -3.37
CA ASN A 436 3.87 16.07 -3.80
C ASN A 436 2.94 16.10 -5.01
N GLN A 437 2.02 17.08 -5.07
CA GLN A 437 1.14 17.25 -6.22
C GLN A 437 1.92 17.66 -7.46
N ALA A 438 2.82 18.65 -7.33
CA ALA A 438 3.72 19.06 -8.41
C ALA A 438 4.61 17.89 -8.86
N ALA A 439 5.18 17.14 -7.92
CA ALA A 439 6.07 16.03 -8.23
C ALA A 439 5.34 14.87 -8.93
N ARG A 440 4.08 14.58 -8.56
CA ARG A 440 3.23 13.63 -9.28
C ARG A 440 2.92 14.11 -10.69
N PHE A 441 2.60 15.40 -10.86
CA PHE A 441 2.33 15.99 -12.17
C PHE A 441 3.53 15.83 -13.11
N TYR A 442 4.74 16.07 -12.61
CA TYR A 442 5.98 15.89 -13.38
C TYR A 442 6.55 14.46 -13.34
N ASN A 443 5.89 13.51 -12.68
CA ASN A 443 6.36 12.13 -12.47
C ASN A 443 7.79 12.03 -11.90
N ILE A 444 8.11 12.83 -10.89
CA ILE A 444 9.40 12.81 -10.18
C ILE A 444 9.22 12.69 -8.67
N ASN A 445 10.30 12.42 -7.95
CA ASN A 445 10.29 12.46 -6.48
C ASN A 445 10.16 13.90 -5.97
N ALA A 446 9.31 14.14 -4.96
CA ALA A 446 9.06 15.48 -4.41
C ALA A 446 10.31 16.16 -3.84
N GLY A 447 11.22 15.40 -3.22
CA GLY A 447 12.50 15.90 -2.76
C GLY A 447 13.39 16.37 -3.92
N ARG A 448 13.39 15.64 -5.04
CA ARG A 448 14.13 16.04 -6.25
C ARG A 448 13.56 17.32 -6.86
N LEU A 449 12.24 17.44 -7.01
CA LEU A 449 11.60 18.64 -7.51
C LEU A 449 11.96 19.86 -6.65
N LYS A 450 11.86 19.70 -5.33
CA LYS A 450 12.22 20.73 -4.35
C LYS A 450 13.69 21.16 -4.50
N ASN A 451 14.59 20.19 -4.66
CA ASN A 451 16.01 20.47 -4.85
C ASN A 451 16.30 21.17 -6.19
N LEU A 452 15.58 20.83 -7.27
CA LEU A 452 15.74 21.49 -8.58
C LEU A 452 15.26 22.95 -8.54
N VAL A 453 14.09 23.21 -7.96
CA VAL A 453 13.59 24.59 -7.80
C VAL A 453 14.50 25.39 -6.86
N ALA A 454 14.91 24.81 -5.74
CA ALA A 454 15.89 25.44 -4.85
C ALA A 454 17.24 25.67 -5.55
N ALA A 455 17.60 24.83 -6.53
CA ALA A 455 18.79 24.98 -7.36
C ALA A 455 18.75 26.20 -8.29
N GLY A 456 17.60 26.84 -8.43
CA GLY A 456 17.39 28.00 -9.30
C GLY A 456 16.97 27.62 -10.70
N TYR A 457 16.73 26.33 -11.00
CA TYR A 457 16.19 25.93 -12.29
C TYR A 457 14.75 26.41 -12.41
N LYS A 458 14.48 27.24 -13.43
CA LYS A 458 13.16 27.74 -13.80
C LYS A 458 12.81 27.28 -15.22
N ASP A 459 11.53 27.36 -15.56
CA ASP A 459 11.05 27.27 -16.95
C ASP A 459 11.56 26.04 -17.73
N GLN A 460 11.97 26.24 -18.98
CA GLN A 460 12.41 25.16 -19.85
C GLN A 460 13.60 24.37 -19.30
N GLN A 461 14.48 25.00 -18.51
CA GLN A 461 15.61 24.33 -17.88
C GLN A 461 15.13 23.31 -16.83
N LEU A 462 14.10 23.66 -16.06
CA LEU A 462 13.49 22.73 -15.11
C LEU A 462 12.86 21.53 -15.84
N VAL A 463 12.18 21.76 -16.97
CA VAL A 463 11.61 20.68 -17.82
C VAL A 463 12.69 19.75 -18.33
N GLN A 464 13.79 20.28 -18.86
CA GLN A 464 14.92 19.48 -19.36
C GLN A 464 15.53 18.63 -18.24
N MET A 465 15.72 19.21 -17.04
CA MET A 465 16.25 18.49 -15.87
C MET A 465 15.29 17.42 -15.31
N ILE A 466 13.99 17.61 -15.49
CA ILE A 466 12.96 16.62 -15.16
C ILE A 466 13.00 15.46 -16.16
N LYS A 467 13.01 15.76 -17.46
CA LYS A 467 12.99 14.76 -18.55
C LYS A 467 14.22 13.88 -18.56
N ASN A 468 15.40 14.48 -18.41
CA ASN A 468 16.66 13.76 -18.60
C ASN A 468 16.95 12.74 -17.49
N LYS A 469 16.16 12.72 -16.39
CA LYS A 469 16.41 11.94 -15.17
C LYS A 469 17.84 12.05 -14.61
N THR A 470 18.67 12.92 -15.17
CA THR A 470 20.07 13.12 -14.83
C THR A 470 20.18 13.39 -13.34
N LYS A 471 21.17 12.77 -12.70
CA LYS A 471 21.51 13.13 -11.32
C LYS A 471 21.72 14.65 -11.33
N ILE A 472 21.10 15.36 -10.39
CA ILE A 472 21.35 16.79 -10.21
C ILE A 472 22.88 16.92 -10.17
N PRO A 473 23.50 17.74 -11.05
CA PRO A 473 24.94 17.88 -11.05
C PRO A 473 25.37 18.13 -9.61
N VAL A 474 26.29 17.28 -9.14
CA VAL A 474 26.76 17.23 -7.75
C VAL A 474 27.40 18.57 -7.33
N SER A 475 27.46 19.58 -8.21
CA SER A 475 27.96 20.92 -7.94
C SER A 475 27.30 21.64 -6.76
N ARG A 476 26.13 21.23 -6.27
CA ARG A 476 25.60 21.68 -4.96
C ARG A 476 25.91 20.76 -3.76
N GLN A 477 26.14 19.47 -3.97
CA GLN A 477 26.69 18.60 -2.92
C GLN A 477 28.20 18.85 -2.71
N ASN A 478 28.86 19.39 -3.73
CA ASN A 478 30.25 19.87 -3.76
C ASN A 478 30.33 21.39 -3.98
N ARG A 479 29.30 22.18 -3.61
CA ARG A 479 29.66 23.50 -3.09
C ARG A 479 30.44 23.14 -1.84
N LYS A 480 31.78 23.21 -1.91
CA LYS A 480 32.61 23.44 -0.74
C LYS A 480 31.83 24.51 0.01
N SER A 481 31.11 24.15 1.07
CA SER A 481 30.59 25.13 1.98
C SER A 481 31.79 26.00 2.24
N ASN A 482 31.72 27.31 1.97
CA ASN A 482 32.74 28.21 2.50
C ASN A 482 32.98 27.72 3.92
N PRO A 483 34.19 27.23 4.26
CA PRO A 483 34.42 26.50 5.48
C PRO A 483 33.90 27.41 6.57
N TYR A 484 32.73 27.06 7.13
CA TYR A 484 32.08 27.92 8.10
C TYR A 484 33.03 27.89 9.28
N LYS A 485 33.81 28.96 9.42
CA LYS A 485 34.74 29.08 10.52
C LYS A 485 33.91 29.04 11.79
N VAL A 486 34.12 28.01 12.60
CA VAL A 486 33.40 27.83 13.86
C VAL A 486 34.28 28.38 14.97
N LYS A 487 33.76 29.31 15.77
CA LYS A 487 34.41 29.77 17.00
C LYS A 487 34.08 28.80 18.14
N ILE A 488 35.08 28.09 18.63
CA ILE A 488 34.99 27.18 19.77
C ILE A 488 36.05 27.62 20.79
N LEU A 489 35.63 27.93 22.03
CA LEU A 489 36.50 28.50 23.06
C LEU A 489 37.25 29.76 22.60
N GLY A 490 36.58 30.62 21.82
CA GLY A 490 37.16 31.86 21.28
C GLY A 490 38.15 31.68 20.11
N LYS A 491 38.54 30.46 19.74
CA LYS A 491 39.42 30.18 18.59
C LYS A 491 38.61 29.76 17.35
N GLU A 492 39.03 30.20 16.16
CA GLU A 492 38.38 29.86 14.89
C GLU A 492 38.95 28.56 14.29
N TYR A 493 38.07 27.67 13.84
CA TYR A 493 38.42 26.41 13.19
C TYR A 493 37.65 26.25 11.88
N ASN A 494 38.22 25.56 10.89
CA ASN A 494 37.57 25.31 9.60
C ASN A 494 36.36 24.38 9.73
N SER A 495 36.33 23.54 10.77
CA SER A 495 35.19 22.68 11.09
C SER A 495 35.21 22.20 12.53
N ILE A 496 34.04 21.78 13.04
CA ILE A 496 33.93 21.08 14.35
C ILE A 496 34.80 19.81 14.37
N ALA A 497 34.96 19.13 13.23
CA ALA A 497 35.76 17.91 13.12
C ALA A 497 37.27 18.14 13.21
N GLU A 498 37.75 19.33 12.84
CA GLU A 498 39.14 19.74 13.02
C GLU A 498 39.45 19.95 14.50
N PHE A 499 38.61 20.73 15.21
CA PHE A 499 38.72 20.89 16.66
C PHE A 499 38.67 19.55 17.40
N ALA A 500 37.72 18.67 17.01
CA ALA A 500 37.61 17.34 17.58
C ALA A 500 38.90 16.51 17.40
N ARG A 501 39.51 16.55 16.21
CA ARG A 501 40.77 15.84 15.94
C ARG A 501 41.94 16.40 16.74
N LEU A 502 42.07 17.73 16.84
CA LEU A 502 43.13 18.39 17.63
C LEU A 502 43.10 18.01 19.11
N HIS A 503 41.91 17.74 19.65
CA HIS A 503 41.72 17.41 21.06
C HIS A 503 41.41 15.92 21.32
N ASN A 504 41.57 15.03 20.32
CA ASN A 504 41.26 13.60 20.42
C ASN A 504 39.83 13.28 20.91
N ILE A 505 38.85 14.11 20.51
CA ILE A 505 37.43 13.92 20.84
C ILE A 505 36.70 13.43 19.59
N VAL A 506 35.86 12.41 19.72
CA VAL A 506 35.00 11.96 18.60
C VAL A 506 34.06 13.12 18.18
N PRO A 507 33.96 13.49 16.88
CA PRO A 507 33.19 14.65 16.44
C PRO A 507 31.72 14.66 16.90
N SER A 508 31.08 13.49 16.97
CA SER A 508 29.71 13.36 17.49
C SER A 508 29.59 13.65 18.99
N ALA A 509 30.59 13.26 19.79
CA ALA A 509 30.66 13.55 21.22
C ALA A 509 30.87 15.05 21.45
N LEU A 510 31.78 15.67 20.71
CA LEU A 510 31.97 17.12 20.73
C LEU A 510 30.67 17.87 20.36
N HIS A 511 29.96 17.43 19.32
CA HIS A 511 28.67 18.02 18.93
C HIS A 511 27.63 17.96 20.05
N ALA A 512 27.56 16.83 20.76
CA ALA A 512 26.67 16.66 21.91
C ALA A 512 27.09 17.56 23.09
N ARG A 513 28.40 17.70 23.33
CA ARG A 513 28.94 18.59 24.38
C ARG A 513 28.67 20.06 24.06
N ILE A 514 28.90 20.51 22.83
CA ILE A 514 28.58 21.87 22.38
C ILE A 514 27.08 22.16 22.55
N ARG A 515 26.20 21.21 22.19
CA ARG A 515 24.75 21.38 22.39
C ARG A 515 24.36 21.50 23.86
N LYS A 516 25.07 20.79 24.75
CA LYS A 516 24.76 20.75 26.18
C LYS A 516 25.35 21.94 26.95
N TYR A 517 26.58 22.35 26.63
CA TYR A 517 27.35 23.32 27.42
C TYR A 517 27.59 24.65 26.70
N GLY A 518 27.31 24.75 25.40
CA GLY A 518 27.67 25.88 24.55
C GLY A 518 29.06 25.75 23.92
N THR A 519 29.37 26.60 22.95
CA THR A 519 30.66 26.60 22.21
C THR A 519 31.84 27.17 22.99
N ASN A 520 31.59 28.00 24.02
CA ASN A 520 32.63 28.68 24.80
C ASN A 520 32.87 28.07 26.19
N ASN A 521 32.30 26.89 26.48
CA ASN A 521 32.44 26.27 27.79
C ASN A 521 33.60 25.26 27.81
N PRO A 522 34.62 25.39 28.68
CA PRO A 522 35.78 24.48 28.72
C PRO A 522 35.39 23.03 29.00
N LYS A 523 34.20 22.78 29.58
CA LYS A 523 33.65 21.43 29.79
C LYS A 523 33.46 20.63 28.49
N ILE A 524 33.51 21.26 27.31
CA ILE A 524 33.49 20.53 26.04
C ILE A 524 34.74 19.65 25.83
N LEU A 525 35.86 19.99 26.46
CA LEU A 525 37.12 19.27 26.33
C LEU A 525 37.30 18.10 27.30
N ALA A 526 36.49 18.02 28.37
CA ALA A 526 36.66 17.01 29.39
C ALA A 526 36.55 15.58 28.81
N THR A 527 37.66 14.84 28.87
CA THR A 527 37.85 13.51 28.26
C THR A 527 36.93 12.45 28.87
N ASP A 528 36.57 12.59 30.16
CA ASP A 528 36.06 11.47 30.96
C ASP A 528 34.62 11.62 31.48
N LEU A 529 33.83 12.53 30.91
CA LEU A 529 32.52 12.90 31.45
C LEU A 529 31.45 11.80 31.57
N LYS A 530 31.67 10.56 31.12
CA LYS A 530 30.60 9.54 31.09
C LYS A 530 30.86 8.21 31.79
N ASN A 531 32.12 7.82 32.04
CA ASN A 531 32.37 6.45 32.50
C ASN A 531 33.10 6.34 33.85
N ASN A 532 33.85 7.35 34.29
CA ASN A 532 34.66 7.24 35.52
C ASN A 532 34.34 8.36 36.52
N VAL A 533 33.06 8.68 36.70
CA VAL A 533 32.66 9.48 37.86
C VAL A 533 32.58 8.51 39.03
N GLU A 534 33.43 8.71 40.04
CA GLU A 534 33.31 7.98 41.29
C GLU A 534 31.92 8.23 41.89
N VAL A 535 31.22 7.15 42.24
CA VAL A 535 29.88 7.24 42.83
C VAL A 535 29.94 6.63 44.21
N THR A 536 29.50 7.38 45.22
CA THR A 536 29.33 6.84 46.57
C THR A 536 27.88 6.39 46.72
N ILE A 537 27.65 5.09 46.93
CA ILE A 537 26.32 4.53 47.16
C ILE A 537 26.36 3.76 48.48
N ASN A 538 25.53 4.14 49.44
CA ASN A 538 25.47 3.58 50.79
C ASN A 538 26.83 3.60 51.51
N GLY A 539 27.57 4.71 51.37
CA GLY A 539 28.91 4.87 51.97
C GLY A 539 30.04 4.13 51.25
N VAL A 540 29.75 3.26 50.27
CA VAL A 540 30.77 2.57 49.47
C VAL A 540 31.10 3.39 48.24
N LYS A 541 32.38 3.73 48.05
CA LYS A 541 32.89 4.41 46.85
C LYS A 541 33.14 3.41 45.73
N TYR A 542 32.56 3.66 44.57
CA TYR A 542 32.77 2.87 43.35
C TYR A 542 33.47 3.72 42.30
N SER A 543 34.46 3.15 41.61
CA SER A 543 35.22 3.86 40.56
C SER A 543 34.37 4.31 39.37
N SER A 544 33.21 3.69 39.15
CA SER A 544 32.25 4.05 38.10
C SER A 544 30.83 3.63 38.45
N LEU A 545 29.85 4.22 37.76
CA LEU A 545 28.46 3.78 37.78
C LEU A 545 28.31 2.32 37.27
N GLN A 546 29.26 1.84 36.46
CA GLN A 546 29.28 0.47 35.97
C GLN A 546 29.78 -0.53 37.01
N SER A 547 30.83 -0.21 37.76
CA SER A 547 31.30 -1.03 38.88
C SER A 547 30.24 -1.08 39.99
N ALA A 548 29.60 0.06 40.29
CA ALA A 548 28.47 0.11 41.21
C ALA A 548 27.30 -0.78 40.75
N GLY A 549 26.92 -0.70 39.47
CA GLY A 549 25.86 -1.55 38.91
C GLY A 549 26.18 -3.05 38.99
N LYS A 550 27.44 -3.45 38.71
CA LYS A 550 27.87 -4.84 38.85
C LYS A 550 27.82 -5.32 40.30
N ALA A 551 28.35 -4.54 41.24
CA ALA A 551 28.38 -4.89 42.66
C ALA A 551 26.96 -5.03 43.25
N LEU A 552 26.03 -4.14 42.84
CA LEU A 552 24.64 -4.17 43.29
C LEU A 552 23.75 -5.11 42.46
N ASN A 553 24.28 -5.78 41.44
CA ASN A 553 23.55 -6.59 40.48
C ASN A 553 22.36 -5.85 39.79
N ILE A 554 22.59 -4.59 39.41
CA ILE A 554 21.63 -3.72 38.72
C ILE A 554 22.25 -3.24 37.41
N SER A 555 21.48 -3.27 36.32
CA SER A 555 21.96 -2.71 35.06
C SER A 555 22.36 -1.24 35.21
N THR A 556 23.46 -0.85 34.58
CA THR A 556 24.01 0.51 34.67
C THR A 556 23.01 1.60 34.27
N ALA A 557 22.17 1.30 33.28
CA ALA A 557 21.09 2.20 32.84
C ALA A 557 20.00 2.36 33.91
N ALA A 558 19.59 1.28 34.58
CA ALA A 558 18.60 1.35 35.65
C ALA A 558 19.15 2.09 36.87
N LEU A 559 20.41 1.84 37.24
CA LEU A 559 21.07 2.55 38.33
C LEU A 559 21.16 4.05 38.03
N ARG A 560 21.55 4.43 36.80
CA ARG A 560 21.58 5.83 36.35
C ARG A 560 20.20 6.48 36.46
N HIS A 561 19.17 5.85 35.92
CA HIS A 561 17.81 6.37 35.97
C HIS A 561 17.31 6.56 37.41
N ARG A 562 17.70 5.70 38.35
CA ARG A 562 17.32 5.84 39.77
C ARG A 562 18.04 7.01 40.43
N LEU A 563 19.33 7.16 40.19
CA LEU A 563 20.12 8.30 40.68
C LEU A 563 19.59 9.63 40.09
N ASP A 564 19.28 9.65 38.79
CA ASP A 564 18.67 10.81 38.12
C ASP A 564 17.28 11.15 38.70
N ALA A 565 16.56 10.15 39.23
CA ALA A 565 15.29 10.33 39.92
C ALA A 565 15.43 10.68 41.41
N GLY A 566 16.66 10.94 41.90
CA GLY A 566 16.93 11.32 43.28
C GLY A 566 16.86 10.18 44.30
N LYS A 567 16.85 8.91 43.85
CA LYS A 567 16.83 7.76 44.75
C LYS A 567 18.19 7.56 45.41
N GLN A 568 18.19 7.27 46.72
CA GLN A 568 19.39 7.06 47.53
C GLN A 568 19.19 5.83 48.44
N GLY A 569 20.26 5.35 49.07
CA GLY A 569 20.13 4.31 50.09
C GLY A 569 19.73 2.94 49.53
N ASN A 570 18.98 2.19 50.34
CA ASN A 570 18.40 0.91 49.98
C ASN A 570 17.35 1.01 48.84
N GLU A 571 16.77 2.21 48.61
CA GLU A 571 15.83 2.41 47.50
C GLU A 571 16.49 2.20 46.13
N LEU A 572 17.82 2.32 46.05
CA LEU A 572 18.56 2.01 44.85
C LEU A 572 18.56 0.51 44.54
N VAL A 573 18.36 -0.38 45.52
CA VAL A 573 18.44 -1.84 45.38
C VAL A 573 17.07 -2.52 45.45
N ASP A 574 16.13 -1.96 46.22
CA ASP A 574 14.82 -2.57 46.56
C ASP A 574 13.91 -2.93 45.38
N TYR A 575 14.16 -2.40 44.19
CA TYR A 575 13.32 -2.68 43.03
C TYR A 575 13.44 -4.13 42.51
N LEU A 576 14.44 -4.91 42.95
CA LEU A 576 14.53 -6.34 42.57
C LEU A 576 13.42 -7.18 43.21
N ASN A 577 12.89 -6.76 44.38
CA ASN A 577 11.88 -7.52 45.12
C ASN A 577 10.44 -7.02 44.90
N ARG A 578 10.23 -5.81 44.36
CA ARG A 578 8.88 -5.27 44.09
C ARG A 578 8.12 -6.00 42.98
N PHE A 579 8.79 -6.85 42.23
CA PHE A 579 8.16 -7.63 41.15
C PHE A 579 7.67 -8.99 41.59
N SER A 580 7.80 -9.35 42.88
CA SER A 580 7.19 -10.59 43.32
C SER A 580 5.68 -10.51 43.08
N VAL A 581 5.16 -11.41 42.27
CA VAL A 581 3.75 -11.43 41.89
C VAL A 581 3.13 -12.74 42.35
N THR A 582 2.03 -12.64 43.08
CA THR A 582 1.19 -13.78 43.38
C THR A 582 0.19 -13.94 42.24
N LEU A 583 0.30 -15.06 41.50
CA LEU A 583 -0.56 -15.38 40.37
C LEU A 583 -1.16 -16.77 40.61
N CYS A 584 -2.49 -16.86 40.63
CA CYS A 584 -3.23 -18.08 40.95
C CYS A 584 -2.75 -18.74 42.26
N GLY A 585 -2.48 -17.95 43.31
CA GLY A 585 -2.03 -18.46 44.61
C GLY A 585 -0.53 -18.82 44.70
N HIS A 586 0.23 -18.79 43.60
CA HIS A 586 1.67 -19.04 43.61
C HIS A 586 2.46 -17.73 43.55
N GLN A 587 3.48 -17.61 44.40
CA GLN A 587 4.37 -16.45 44.41
C GLN A 587 5.55 -16.67 43.45
N TYR A 588 5.74 -15.74 42.52
CA TYR A 588 6.86 -15.74 41.57
C TYR A 588 7.73 -14.50 41.79
N LYS A 589 9.04 -14.54 41.51
CA LYS A 589 9.93 -13.37 41.66
C LYS A 589 9.60 -12.26 40.65
N SER A 590 9.02 -12.63 39.51
CA SER A 590 8.54 -11.69 38.48
C SER A 590 7.49 -12.34 37.57
N VAL A 591 6.68 -11.50 36.90
CA VAL A 591 5.79 -11.99 35.82
C VAL A 591 6.58 -12.69 34.72
N ALA A 592 7.81 -12.26 34.45
CA ALA A 592 8.67 -12.88 33.43
C ALA A 592 9.16 -14.28 33.82
N GLU A 593 9.37 -14.53 35.12
CA GLU A 593 9.68 -15.87 35.64
C GLU A 593 8.44 -16.77 35.57
N ALA A 594 7.28 -16.27 36.03
CA ALA A 594 6.01 -16.98 35.91
C ALA A 594 5.72 -17.36 34.44
N ALA A 595 5.92 -16.43 33.52
CA ALA A 595 5.74 -16.70 32.09
C ALA A 595 6.69 -17.80 31.58
N ARG A 596 7.97 -17.77 31.98
CA ARG A 596 8.95 -18.80 31.57
C ARG A 596 8.59 -20.18 32.10
N LEU A 597 8.23 -20.31 33.37
CA LEU A 597 7.84 -21.59 33.98
C LEU A 597 6.62 -22.22 33.28
N HIS A 598 5.68 -21.39 32.80
CA HIS A 598 4.46 -21.85 32.13
C HIS A 598 4.55 -21.88 30.59
N GLY A 599 5.74 -21.64 30.01
CA GLY A 599 5.96 -21.66 28.56
C GLY A 599 5.26 -20.53 27.79
N LEU A 600 5.11 -19.35 28.41
CA LEU A 600 4.49 -18.16 27.85
C LEU A 600 5.51 -17.05 27.63
N VAL A 601 5.20 -16.14 26.70
CA VAL A 601 5.94 -14.88 26.56
C VAL A 601 5.46 -13.91 27.65
N PRO A 602 6.34 -13.18 28.36
CA PRO A 602 5.95 -12.28 29.47
C PRO A 602 4.84 -11.28 29.09
N GLN A 603 4.92 -10.72 27.88
CA GLN A 603 3.89 -9.81 27.38
C GLN A 603 2.53 -10.48 27.19
N THR A 604 2.49 -11.75 26.78
CA THR A 604 1.25 -12.53 26.68
C THR A 604 0.65 -12.78 28.07
N LEU A 605 1.48 -13.08 29.06
CA LEU A 605 1.00 -13.28 30.43
C LEU A 605 0.45 -11.96 31.02
N ASN A 606 1.10 -10.82 30.80
CA ASN A 606 0.58 -9.51 31.22
C ASN A 606 -0.81 -9.21 30.64
N VAL A 607 -0.98 -9.36 29.32
CA VAL A 607 -2.28 -9.13 28.66
C VAL A 607 -3.36 -10.06 29.21
N ARG A 608 -2.99 -11.28 29.61
CA ARG A 608 -3.92 -12.23 30.21
C ARG A 608 -4.26 -11.88 31.65
N ILE A 609 -3.29 -11.42 32.44
CA ILE A 609 -3.53 -10.90 33.79
C ILE A 609 -4.48 -9.70 33.73
N GLU A 610 -4.27 -8.77 32.79
CA GLU A 610 -5.17 -7.62 32.57
C GLU A 610 -6.58 -8.07 32.15
N ARG A 611 -6.68 -9.10 31.31
CA ARG A 611 -7.97 -9.57 30.77
C ARG A 611 -8.76 -10.45 31.74
N TYR A 612 -8.11 -11.34 32.46
CA TYR A 612 -8.75 -12.39 33.26
C TYR A 612 -8.57 -12.19 34.77
N GLY A 613 -7.70 -11.27 35.18
CA GLY A 613 -7.32 -11.08 36.59
C GLY A 613 -6.15 -11.98 37.02
N LYS A 614 -5.49 -11.61 38.11
CA LYS A 614 -4.29 -12.28 38.65
C LYS A 614 -4.55 -13.70 39.16
N ASN A 615 -5.78 -14.01 39.55
CA ASN A 615 -6.16 -15.27 40.18
C ASN A 615 -6.83 -16.27 39.22
N ASP A 616 -7.13 -15.89 37.97
CA ASP A 616 -7.79 -16.78 37.02
C ASP A 616 -6.79 -17.78 36.40
N PRO A 617 -6.98 -19.11 36.54
CA PRO A 617 -6.06 -20.12 35.99
C PRO A 617 -5.93 -20.07 34.46
N ARG A 618 -6.85 -19.43 33.74
CA ARG A 618 -6.77 -19.22 32.28
C ARG A 618 -5.56 -18.38 31.88
N ILE A 619 -4.95 -17.61 32.79
CA ILE A 619 -3.74 -16.83 32.47
C ILE A 619 -2.57 -17.72 32.03
N PHE A 620 -2.49 -18.94 32.57
CA PHE A 620 -1.44 -19.91 32.24
C PHE A 620 -1.80 -20.87 31.10
N LYS A 621 -3.06 -20.88 30.62
CA LYS A 621 -3.50 -21.77 29.56
C LYS A 621 -2.70 -21.53 28.28
N GLN A 622 -1.79 -22.44 27.90
CA GLN A 622 -1.03 -22.28 26.67
C GLN A 622 -2.02 -22.07 25.51
N ALA A 623 -1.81 -21.00 24.74
CA ALA A 623 -2.63 -20.81 23.55
C ALA A 623 -2.42 -22.07 22.72
N LYS A 624 -3.51 -22.79 22.38
CA LYS A 624 -3.45 -23.89 21.40
C LYS A 624 -2.61 -23.34 20.28
N THR A 625 -1.44 -23.93 20.03
CA THR A 625 -0.52 -23.50 19.00
C THR A 625 -1.34 -23.55 17.74
N ILE A 626 -1.89 -22.41 17.33
CA ILE A 626 -2.44 -22.27 16.00
C ILE A 626 -1.17 -22.50 15.22
N ASN A 627 -1.05 -23.71 14.65
CA ASN A 627 -0.15 -24.01 13.56
C ASN A 627 -0.57 -23.04 12.47
N ARG A 628 -0.18 -21.77 12.62
CA ARG A 628 -0.09 -20.81 11.55
C ARG A 628 0.68 -21.63 10.56
N LYS A 629 0.02 -21.95 9.45
CA LYS A 629 0.68 -22.43 8.25
C LYS A 629 1.65 -21.30 7.90
N THR A 630 2.78 -21.24 8.61
CA THR A 630 3.98 -20.60 8.14
C THR A 630 4.09 -21.19 6.76
N ASN A 631 4.02 -20.32 5.76
CA ASN A 631 4.33 -20.71 4.40
C ASN A 631 5.76 -21.26 4.50
N LYS A 632 5.90 -22.57 4.72
CA LYS A 632 7.14 -23.35 4.71
C LYS A 632 7.72 -23.42 3.29
N ASN A 633 7.38 -22.46 2.43
CA ASN A 633 8.32 -21.97 1.45
C ASN A 633 9.38 -21.19 2.25
N LEU A 634 10.18 -21.90 3.05
CA LEU A 634 11.50 -21.45 3.45
C LEU A 634 12.25 -21.40 2.13
N TRP A 635 12.52 -20.19 1.65
CA TRP A 635 13.30 -19.99 0.45
C TRP A 635 14.69 -20.48 0.81
N LYS A 636 15.00 -21.73 0.45
CA LYS A 636 16.34 -22.24 0.55
C LYS A 636 17.21 -21.35 -0.32
N ILE A 637 18.27 -20.83 0.27
CA ILE A 637 19.25 -20.02 -0.43
C ILE A 637 20.45 -20.91 -0.71
N THR A 638 20.95 -20.86 -1.94
CA THR A 638 22.16 -21.58 -2.31
C THR A 638 23.30 -20.58 -2.36
N ILE A 639 24.25 -20.68 -1.42
CA ILE A 639 25.44 -19.83 -1.36
C ILE A 639 26.64 -20.75 -1.46
N LEU A 640 27.50 -20.52 -2.47
CA LEU A 640 28.67 -21.35 -2.76
C LEU A 640 28.33 -22.84 -2.95
N GLY A 641 27.21 -23.14 -3.62
CA GLY A 641 26.77 -24.51 -3.90
C GLY A 641 26.18 -25.29 -2.71
N LYS A 642 26.14 -24.70 -1.51
CA LYS A 642 25.48 -25.29 -0.32
C LYS A 642 24.12 -24.63 -0.07
N GLU A 643 23.10 -25.42 0.23
CA GLU A 643 21.76 -24.92 0.56
C GLU A 643 21.63 -24.60 2.05
N TYR A 644 21.10 -23.43 2.39
CA TYR A 644 20.79 -23.02 3.76
C TYR A 644 19.30 -22.72 3.90
N ILE A 645 18.74 -22.97 5.08
CA ILE A 645 17.32 -22.73 5.41
C ILE A 645 17.02 -21.23 5.46
N SER A 646 18.04 -20.41 5.80
CA SER A 646 17.94 -18.95 5.82
C SER A 646 19.30 -18.25 5.70
N ILE A 647 19.30 -16.96 5.35
CA ILE A 647 20.51 -16.11 5.35
C ILE A 647 21.18 -16.11 6.73
N ASN A 648 20.39 -16.14 7.81
CA ASN A 648 20.93 -16.12 9.17
C ASN A 648 21.66 -17.42 9.54
N GLU A 649 21.21 -18.57 9.03
CA GLU A 649 21.87 -19.84 9.24
C GLU A 649 23.20 -19.90 8.47
N CYS A 650 23.21 -19.45 7.22
CA CYS A 650 24.44 -19.28 6.45
C CYS A 650 25.40 -18.32 7.18
N ALA A 651 24.91 -17.16 7.63
CA ALA A 651 25.68 -16.19 8.38
C ALA A 651 26.33 -16.81 9.62
N LYS A 652 25.56 -17.57 10.40
CA LYS A 652 26.04 -18.24 11.62
C LYS A 652 27.08 -19.32 11.34
N LEU A 653 26.87 -20.16 10.33
CA LEU A 653 27.80 -21.24 9.96
C LEU A 653 29.14 -20.71 9.43
N HIS A 654 29.13 -19.56 8.76
CA HIS A 654 30.34 -18.96 8.20
C HIS A 654 30.96 -17.88 9.10
N GLY A 655 30.39 -17.60 10.26
CA GLY A 655 30.90 -16.57 11.17
C GLY A 655 30.79 -15.15 10.61
N ILE A 656 29.88 -14.90 9.67
CA ILE A 656 29.69 -13.60 9.00
C ILE A 656 28.38 -12.98 9.48
N SER A 657 28.28 -11.66 9.52
CA SER A 657 27.01 -11.01 9.86
C SER A 657 25.97 -11.23 8.75
N ALA A 658 24.71 -11.46 9.12
CA ALA A 658 23.61 -11.59 8.14
C ALA A 658 23.40 -10.32 7.30
N GLY A 659 23.85 -9.15 7.78
CA GLY A 659 23.83 -7.90 7.02
C GLY A 659 24.80 -7.91 5.85
N THR A 660 26.02 -8.43 6.08
CA THR A 660 27.07 -8.55 5.06
C THR A 660 26.61 -9.42 3.88
N LEU A 661 25.96 -10.57 4.17
CA LEU A 661 25.41 -11.45 3.13
C LEU A 661 24.24 -10.82 2.35
N LYS A 662 23.51 -9.87 2.95
CA LYS A 662 22.41 -9.15 2.28
C LYS A 662 22.87 -8.00 1.41
N SER A 663 23.99 -7.36 1.73
CA SER A 663 24.53 -6.24 0.93
C SER A 663 25.20 -6.69 -0.37
N THR A 664 25.59 -7.97 -0.45
CA THR A 664 26.24 -8.58 -1.63
C THR A 664 25.25 -9.17 -2.64
N HIS A 665 23.94 -9.08 -2.36
CA HIS A 665 22.85 -9.58 -3.20
C HIS A 665 21.96 -8.42 -3.64
#